data_AF-A0A534RH73-F1
#
_entry.id   AF-A0A534RH73-F1
#
_cell.length_a   1.000
_cell.length_b   1.000
_cell.length_c   1.000
_cell.angle_alpha   90.00
_cell.angle_beta   90.00
_cell.angle_gamma   90.00
#
_symmetry.space_group_name_H-M   'P 1'
#
loop_
_entity.id
_entity.type
_entity.pdbx_description
1 polymer ?
#
loop_
_entity_poly.entity_id
_entity_poly.type
_entity_poly.pdbx_seq_one_letter_code
_entity_poly.pdbx_strand_id
1 'polypeptide(L)'
;GVATRRGRRGALLHLDRVQGRVRARRGARLAAITGGGAIPDTADYDVVEEPQDLKVGTVNEDFAVESMAGDIFLLGNRSWRIRRVEAGRVRVEDAAGAPPTVPFWLGEAPARTPELSTAVSELRMAVAARSPEEGVAWLVRECGLAPDAAGQLVAYVAATRAALGTVPTRECVVAERFFDEAGGMQLVLHAPFGGRINRAWGLALRKRFCVTFNFELQAAATDDGLVISLGEQHSFPLDAVFAMVRPATLAEDLTQAALASPLFTNRWRWNATRSLTLLRHEGGRRVPMPFQRMRAEDLLAAVFPAQVACADNVVGPILIPDHPLVRETIDNCLHEAMDLDGLQAVLGAIVRGEIATRAIETAAPSPMCHEILNSNPYTYLDDAPLEERRARAVSLRRIDVDLAGGLGALDPEAIAEVRAQAWPDVRDPDELHDTLLSVGLLPERELVAAGWSEHATDLLATGRAGWTGTAGGRALVATERAGLLAMEEEELRTIVGGWLECVGPTTAAALAARLGLGSSRVEIGLAALEGTGAALRGHFTPGTTDEEWCDRRLLARIHRLTLGRLRRSIEPVPPADFVRFLFRWQHLQPGTQLHGRDGLAEVLGQLQGLELPARAWEAQILPARVAHYDPADLEQLCLSGAVAWGRLRPDLPESEDETPDIPIRPARAPGRTAPLAFVLREDLPWLLGRGPGEAPRDLPSDARAVFDHLERRGASFLADIARATGLLPASAEEALWALVARGLVTGDGTAGLRALLRPDGERRARRLRAVRGGRARLLPAGRWSLLYAGVESAPDPDPLRFARQCLRRYGVVVRELMARETRMPRWRVLLGALRTLEARGEVRGGRFVGGLVGEQFALPEAVEALRAVRRRPEEPEVVVVAAADPLNVVGILVPGARIPAVGREVIAFRDGVPAETGELGEVLSRLRRERA
;
A
#
# COMPACT_ATOMS: atom_id res chain seq x y z
N GLY A 1 -42.81 22.34 -34.03
CA GLY A 1 -43.03 20.88 -34.03
C GLY A 1 -42.09 20.28 -35.04
N VAL A 2 -41.38 19.23 -34.65
CA VAL A 2 -40.40 18.55 -35.51
C VAL A 2 -41.16 17.72 -36.53
N ALA A 3 -41.04 18.08 -37.82
CA ALA A 3 -41.60 17.28 -38.89
C ALA A 3 -40.62 16.16 -39.21
N THR A 4 -40.84 14.97 -38.68
CA THR A 4 -40.14 13.77 -39.16
C THR A 4 -40.59 13.47 -40.60
N ARG A 5 -39.90 12.56 -41.30
CA ARG A 5 -40.38 11.99 -42.58
C ARG A 5 -41.82 11.41 -42.50
N ARG A 6 -42.37 11.19 -41.29
CA ARG A 6 -43.76 10.73 -41.04
C ARG A 6 -44.82 11.86 -41.06
N GLY A 7 -44.43 13.11 -41.34
CA GLY A 7 -45.35 14.23 -41.61
C GLY A 7 -45.90 14.97 -40.38
N ARG A 8 -46.84 15.90 -40.60
CA ARG A 8 -47.40 16.82 -39.56
C ARG A 8 -48.26 16.15 -38.49
N ARG A 9 -48.47 14.82 -38.53
CA ARG A 9 -49.41 14.11 -37.64
C ARG A 9 -48.90 13.98 -36.20
N GLY A 10 -47.59 14.00 -35.97
CA GLY A 10 -46.99 13.93 -34.63
C GLY A 10 -46.85 15.27 -33.88
N ALA A 11 -47.21 16.40 -34.49
CA ALA A 11 -47.06 17.70 -33.85
C ALA A 11 -48.18 17.97 -32.82
N LEU A 12 -47.81 18.42 -31.62
CA LEU A 12 -48.75 18.77 -30.54
C LEU A 12 -49.37 20.17 -30.70
N LEU A 13 -48.73 21.07 -31.44
CA LEU A 13 -49.16 22.45 -31.64
C LEU A 13 -49.44 22.75 -33.11
N HIS A 14 -50.40 23.64 -33.36
CA HIS A 14 -50.69 24.24 -34.64
C HIS A 14 -50.26 25.72 -34.60
N LEU A 15 -49.40 26.13 -35.53
CA LEU A 15 -48.96 27.52 -35.69
C LEU A 15 -49.59 28.09 -36.96
N ASP A 16 -50.47 29.07 -36.79
CA ASP A 16 -50.97 29.93 -37.87
C ASP A 16 -50.05 31.14 -37.99
N ARG A 17 -49.17 31.11 -39.00
CA ARG A 17 -48.22 32.20 -39.26
C ARG A 17 -48.87 33.47 -39.81
N VAL A 18 -50.03 33.36 -40.46
CA VAL A 18 -50.72 34.52 -41.04
C VAL A 18 -51.33 35.38 -39.94
N GLN A 19 -51.94 34.73 -38.93
CA GLN A 19 -52.51 35.43 -37.78
C GLN A 19 -51.57 35.53 -36.57
N GLY A 20 -50.38 34.93 -36.63
CA GLY A 20 -49.44 34.87 -35.50
C GLY A 20 -49.99 34.10 -34.30
N ARG A 21 -50.84 33.08 -34.50
CA ARG A 21 -51.55 32.36 -33.43
C ARG A 21 -51.06 30.93 -33.26
N VAL A 22 -50.88 30.50 -32.01
CA VAL A 22 -50.57 29.11 -31.64
C VAL A 22 -51.78 28.48 -30.97
N ARG A 23 -52.17 27.27 -31.41
CA ARG A 23 -53.27 26.49 -30.83
C ARG A 23 -52.83 25.06 -30.52
N ALA A 24 -53.32 24.52 -29.41
CA ALA A 24 -53.11 23.11 -29.06
C ALA A 24 -53.88 22.19 -30.03
N ARG A 25 -53.26 21.08 -30.44
CA ARG A 25 -53.92 19.99 -31.16
C ARG A 25 -54.50 18.98 -30.17
N ARG A 26 -55.36 18.08 -30.67
CA ARG A 26 -55.93 16.99 -29.87
C ARG A 26 -54.80 16.15 -29.26
N GLY A 27 -54.87 15.90 -27.95
CA GLY A 27 -53.88 15.14 -27.19
C GLY A 27 -52.73 15.97 -26.58
N ALA A 28 -52.55 17.23 -26.98
CA ALA A 28 -51.44 18.07 -26.47
C ALA A 28 -51.50 18.30 -24.96
N ARG A 29 -52.69 18.57 -24.40
CA ARG A 29 -52.88 18.72 -22.95
C ARG A 29 -52.52 17.45 -22.20
N LEU A 30 -52.95 16.29 -22.70
CA LEU A 30 -52.67 15.01 -22.05
C LEU A 30 -51.17 14.70 -22.09
N ALA A 31 -50.52 14.88 -23.25
CA ALA A 31 -49.08 14.71 -23.41
C ALA A 31 -48.27 15.61 -22.46
N ALA A 32 -48.68 16.88 -22.28
CA ALA A 32 -48.03 17.79 -21.35
C ALA A 32 -48.21 17.38 -19.88
N ILE A 33 -49.36 16.84 -19.50
CA ILE A 33 -49.63 16.39 -18.12
C ILE A 33 -48.88 15.09 -17.80
N THR A 34 -48.86 14.13 -18.72
CA THR A 34 -48.31 12.79 -18.47
C THR A 34 -46.84 12.64 -18.85
N GLY A 35 -46.34 13.47 -19.76
CA GLY A 35 -44.96 13.46 -20.24
C GLY A 35 -44.15 14.70 -19.87
N GLY A 36 -44.80 15.72 -19.28
CA GLY A 36 -44.13 16.94 -18.86
C GLY A 36 -43.19 16.74 -17.66
N GLY A 37 -42.30 17.72 -17.46
CA GLY A 37 -41.28 17.70 -16.42
C GLY A 37 -39.86 17.84 -16.99
N ALA A 38 -38.93 18.32 -16.16
CA ALA A 38 -37.55 18.55 -16.55
C ALA A 38 -36.61 17.37 -16.19
N ILE A 39 -37.03 16.51 -15.26
CA ILE A 39 -36.25 15.34 -14.82
C ILE A 39 -36.28 14.28 -15.94
N PRO A 40 -35.13 13.82 -16.44
CA PRO A 40 -35.07 12.77 -17.45
C PRO A 40 -35.55 11.43 -16.88
N ASP A 41 -36.07 10.56 -17.74
CA ASP A 41 -36.34 9.17 -17.35
C ASP A 41 -35.00 8.41 -17.34
N THR A 42 -34.44 8.16 -16.16
CA THR A 42 -33.43 7.12 -15.94
C THR A 42 -34.16 5.79 -15.79
N ALA A 43 -33.68 4.74 -16.45
CA ALA A 43 -34.26 3.42 -16.32
C ALA A 43 -33.58 2.70 -15.15
N ASP A 44 -34.38 2.18 -14.25
CA ASP A 44 -33.94 1.20 -13.28
C ASP A 44 -34.50 -0.17 -13.68
N TYR A 45 -33.70 -1.22 -13.48
CA TYR A 45 -34.15 -2.60 -13.60
C TYR A 45 -34.66 -3.07 -12.24
N ASP A 46 -35.80 -3.74 -12.24
CA ASP A 46 -36.30 -4.39 -11.02
C ASP A 46 -35.42 -5.61 -10.71
N VAL A 47 -34.85 -5.64 -9.51
CA VAL A 47 -34.13 -6.83 -9.03
C VAL A 47 -35.14 -7.78 -8.40
N VAL A 48 -35.23 -8.99 -8.96
CA VAL A 48 -36.24 -9.99 -8.59
C VAL A 48 -35.54 -11.28 -8.15
N GLU A 49 -35.83 -11.73 -6.93
CA GLU A 49 -35.32 -12.98 -6.37
C GLU A 49 -36.02 -14.21 -6.97
N GLU A 50 -35.24 -15.17 -7.47
CA GLU A 50 -35.73 -16.50 -7.85
C GLU A 50 -35.52 -17.52 -6.72
N PRO A 51 -36.44 -18.49 -6.53
CA PRO A 51 -37.64 -18.78 -7.34
C PRO A 51 -38.90 -18.03 -6.89
N GLN A 52 -38.81 -17.15 -5.89
CA GLN A 52 -39.98 -16.57 -5.22
C GLN A 52 -40.64 -15.42 -5.99
N ASP A 53 -40.00 -14.94 -7.07
CA ASP A 53 -40.41 -13.78 -7.89
C ASP A 53 -40.62 -12.51 -7.04
N LEU A 54 -39.89 -12.39 -5.92
CA LEU A 54 -39.99 -11.27 -5.01
C LEU A 54 -39.09 -10.12 -5.48
N LYS A 55 -39.65 -8.91 -5.60
CA LYS A 55 -38.83 -7.71 -5.88
C LYS A 55 -38.02 -7.35 -4.63
N VAL A 56 -36.71 -7.43 -4.72
CA VAL A 56 -35.77 -7.14 -3.61
C VAL A 56 -35.18 -5.72 -3.69
N GLY A 57 -35.27 -5.08 -4.85
CA GLY A 57 -34.92 -3.67 -5.02
C GLY A 57 -34.85 -3.27 -6.49
N THR A 58 -34.06 -2.24 -6.78
CA THR A 58 -33.81 -1.77 -8.14
C THR A 58 -32.32 -1.50 -8.31
N VAL A 59 -31.82 -1.68 -9.53
CA VAL A 59 -30.47 -1.28 -9.93
C VAL A 59 -30.56 -0.42 -11.19
N ASN A 60 -29.57 0.45 -11.40
CA ASN A 60 -29.51 1.27 -12.59
C ASN A 60 -29.40 0.40 -13.86
N GLU A 61 -30.03 0.82 -14.96
CA GLU A 61 -30.01 0.11 -16.25
C GLU A 61 -28.61 -0.15 -16.78
N ASP A 62 -27.69 0.80 -16.65
CA ASP A 62 -26.34 0.64 -17.19
C ASP A 62 -25.57 -0.44 -16.41
N PHE A 63 -25.70 -0.44 -15.07
CA PHE A 63 -25.19 -1.53 -14.24
C PHE A 63 -25.83 -2.88 -14.63
N ALA A 64 -27.14 -2.92 -14.85
CA ALA A 64 -27.84 -4.14 -15.21
C ALA A 64 -27.45 -4.69 -16.59
N VAL A 65 -27.16 -3.81 -17.55
CA VAL A 65 -26.79 -4.18 -18.93
C VAL A 65 -25.32 -4.63 -19.02
N GLU A 66 -24.43 -4.01 -18.25
CA GLU A 66 -23.01 -4.40 -18.19
C GLU A 66 -22.77 -5.65 -17.34
N SER A 67 -23.71 -6.00 -16.46
CA SER A 67 -23.59 -7.17 -15.61
C SER A 67 -23.87 -8.49 -16.35
N MET A 68 -23.10 -9.53 -16.02
CA MET A 68 -23.26 -10.87 -16.56
C MET A 68 -23.95 -11.84 -15.58
N ALA A 69 -24.44 -12.96 -16.10
CA ALA A 69 -24.90 -14.07 -15.26
C ALA A 69 -23.73 -14.66 -14.47
N GLY A 70 -23.87 -14.73 -13.14
CA GLY A 70 -22.84 -15.15 -12.21
C GLY A 70 -22.28 -14.01 -11.35
N ASP A 71 -22.42 -12.75 -11.78
CA ASP A 71 -21.92 -11.59 -11.05
C ASP A 71 -22.64 -11.41 -9.72
N ILE A 72 -21.89 -10.99 -8.69
CA ILE A 72 -22.41 -10.82 -7.33
C ILE A 72 -22.36 -9.34 -6.99
N PHE A 73 -23.50 -8.77 -6.57
CA PHE A 73 -23.58 -7.37 -6.20
C PHE A 73 -24.32 -7.13 -4.89
N LEU A 74 -24.04 -5.99 -4.25
CA LEU A 74 -24.62 -5.64 -2.96
C LEU A 74 -25.91 -4.83 -3.17
N LEU A 75 -27.04 -5.29 -2.62
CA LEU A 75 -28.28 -4.51 -2.59
C LEU A 75 -28.85 -4.52 -1.17
N GLY A 76 -28.89 -3.35 -0.54
CA GLY A 76 -29.12 -3.22 0.89
C GLY A 76 -27.94 -3.80 1.68
N ASN A 77 -28.22 -4.73 2.60
CA ASN A 77 -27.18 -5.40 3.41
C ASN A 77 -26.92 -6.85 2.94
N ARG A 78 -27.40 -7.24 1.76
CA ARG A 78 -27.27 -8.60 1.23
C ARG A 78 -26.58 -8.61 -0.13
N SER A 79 -25.77 -9.64 -0.34
CA SER A 79 -25.11 -9.96 -1.60
C SER A 79 -26.03 -10.81 -2.47
N TRP A 80 -26.23 -10.42 -3.72
CA TRP A 80 -27.11 -11.09 -4.67
C TRP A 80 -26.32 -11.56 -5.89
N ARG A 81 -26.49 -12.81 -6.32
CA ARG A 81 -25.89 -13.35 -7.53
C ARG A 81 -26.86 -13.26 -8.69
N ILE A 82 -26.44 -12.69 -9.81
CA ILE A 82 -27.23 -12.57 -11.03
C ILE A 82 -27.37 -13.95 -11.69
N ARG A 83 -28.61 -14.39 -11.90
CA ARG A 83 -28.93 -15.58 -12.69
C ARG A 83 -29.12 -15.25 -14.15
N ARG A 84 -29.84 -14.16 -14.44
CA ARG A 84 -30.10 -13.67 -15.80
C ARG A 84 -30.61 -12.24 -15.78
N VAL A 85 -30.31 -11.50 -16.84
CA VAL A 85 -30.82 -10.16 -17.09
C VAL A 85 -31.89 -10.23 -18.18
N GLU A 86 -33.09 -9.75 -17.89
CA GLU A 86 -34.24 -9.64 -18.79
C GLU A 86 -34.56 -8.17 -19.07
N ALA A 87 -35.40 -7.87 -20.06
CA ALA A 87 -35.78 -6.49 -20.37
C ALA A 87 -36.49 -5.81 -19.17
N GLY A 88 -35.77 -4.92 -18.47
CA GLY A 88 -36.23 -4.19 -17.30
C GLY A 88 -36.23 -4.98 -15.98
N ARG A 89 -35.63 -6.19 -15.94
CA ARG A 89 -35.52 -7.00 -14.71
C ARG A 89 -34.17 -7.71 -14.61
N VAL A 90 -33.55 -7.70 -13.43
CA VAL A 90 -32.40 -8.55 -13.11
C VAL A 90 -32.86 -9.64 -12.16
N ARG A 91 -32.72 -10.89 -12.57
CA ARG A 91 -33.10 -12.04 -11.75
C ARG A 91 -31.92 -12.52 -10.95
N VAL A 92 -32.10 -12.64 -9.64
CA VAL A 92 -31.02 -12.90 -8.68
C VAL A 92 -31.35 -14.02 -7.70
N GLU A 93 -30.33 -14.55 -7.06
CA GLU A 93 -30.42 -15.41 -5.89
C GLU A 93 -29.52 -14.89 -4.76
N ASP A 94 -29.76 -15.28 -3.51
CA ASP A 94 -28.90 -14.90 -2.39
C ASP A 94 -27.49 -15.51 -2.55
N ALA A 95 -26.45 -14.68 -2.49
CA ALA A 95 -25.06 -15.09 -2.60
C ALA A 95 -24.42 -15.46 -1.25
N ALA A 96 -25.19 -15.50 -0.17
CA ALA A 96 -24.81 -15.99 1.17
C ALA A 96 -23.53 -15.36 1.75
N GLY A 97 -23.32 -14.06 1.51
CA GLY A 97 -22.16 -13.32 2.03
C GLY A 97 -20.90 -13.42 1.17
N ALA A 98 -20.98 -13.95 -0.05
CA ALA A 98 -19.90 -13.87 -1.01
C ALA A 98 -19.53 -12.40 -1.31
N PRO A 99 -18.24 -12.09 -1.55
CA PRO A 99 -17.75 -10.72 -1.73
C PRO A 99 -18.45 -10.05 -2.92
N PRO A 100 -19.20 -8.95 -2.71
CA PRO A 100 -19.99 -8.32 -3.77
C PRO A 100 -19.26 -7.16 -4.44
N THR A 101 -19.65 -6.87 -5.67
CA THR A 101 -19.45 -5.56 -6.32
C THR A 101 -20.54 -4.58 -5.87
N VAL A 102 -20.23 -3.30 -5.73
CA VAL A 102 -21.26 -2.29 -5.39
C VAL A 102 -21.95 -1.84 -6.68
N PRO A 103 -23.28 -1.98 -6.82
CA PRO A 103 -23.98 -1.46 -7.98
C PRO A 103 -23.83 0.06 -8.02
N PHE A 104 -23.44 0.57 -9.19
CA PHE A 104 -23.31 2.01 -9.38
C PHE A 104 -24.64 2.61 -9.83
N TRP A 105 -24.89 3.83 -9.39
CA TRP A 105 -25.97 4.65 -9.90
C TRP A 105 -25.35 5.67 -10.85
N LEU A 106 -25.50 5.47 -12.16
CA LEU A 106 -25.17 6.47 -13.17
C LEU A 106 -26.23 7.59 -13.17
N GLY A 107 -26.37 8.27 -12.03
CA GLY A 107 -26.84 9.64 -12.04
C GLY A 107 -25.68 10.54 -12.44
N GLU A 108 -25.94 11.62 -13.14
CA GLU A 108 -24.94 12.68 -13.27
C GLU A 108 -24.73 13.31 -11.89
N ALA A 109 -23.77 12.79 -11.14
CA ALA A 109 -23.38 13.36 -9.86
C ALA A 109 -22.95 14.82 -10.12
N PRO A 110 -23.38 15.78 -9.28
CA PRO A 110 -22.93 17.15 -9.43
C PRO A 110 -21.41 17.19 -9.30
N ALA A 111 -20.73 17.68 -10.35
CA ALA A 111 -19.29 17.89 -10.31
C ALA A 111 -18.93 19.01 -9.32
N ARG A 112 -17.69 19.00 -8.85
CA ARG A 112 -17.18 20.03 -7.94
C ARG A 112 -17.32 21.42 -8.57
N THR A 113 -17.89 22.37 -7.82
CA THR A 113 -18.06 23.76 -8.29
C THR A 113 -16.73 24.51 -8.32
N PRO A 114 -16.62 25.61 -9.07
CA PRO A 114 -15.42 26.45 -9.07
C PRO A 114 -15.01 26.92 -7.67
N GLU A 115 -15.97 27.31 -6.83
CA GLU A 115 -15.70 27.81 -5.47
C GLU A 115 -15.09 26.71 -4.59
N LEU A 116 -15.63 25.50 -4.67
CA LEU A 116 -15.10 24.36 -3.92
C LEU A 116 -13.74 23.91 -4.45
N SER A 117 -13.52 23.95 -5.77
CA SER A 117 -12.20 23.70 -6.39
C SER A 117 -11.15 24.73 -5.93
N THR A 118 -11.54 26.00 -5.74
CA THR A 118 -10.68 27.03 -5.15
C THR A 118 -10.36 26.72 -3.70
N ALA A 119 -11.35 26.42 -2.85
CA ALA A 119 -11.13 26.10 -1.45
C ALA A 119 -10.24 24.86 -1.26
N VAL A 120 -10.39 23.83 -2.10
CA VAL A 120 -9.52 22.64 -2.09
C VAL A 120 -8.07 23.01 -2.44
N SER A 121 -7.88 23.89 -3.43
CA SER A 121 -6.55 24.36 -3.81
C SER A 121 -5.90 25.19 -2.70
N GLU A 122 -6.64 26.11 -2.09
CA GLU A 122 -6.17 26.90 -0.95
C GLU A 122 -5.77 26.02 0.24
N LEU A 123 -6.57 24.99 0.54
CA LEU A 123 -6.25 24.02 1.59
C LEU A 123 -4.94 23.25 1.28
N ARG A 124 -4.78 22.77 0.04
CA ARG A 124 -3.56 22.09 -0.40
C ARG A 124 -2.33 22.99 -0.24
N MET A 125 -2.42 24.24 -0.66
CA MET A 125 -1.34 25.22 -0.53
C MET A 125 -1.04 25.55 0.94
N ALA A 126 -2.08 25.76 1.76
CA ALA A 126 -1.91 26.03 3.17
C ALA A 126 -1.17 24.89 3.89
N VAL A 127 -1.51 23.65 3.59
CA VAL A 127 -0.82 22.49 4.16
C VAL A 127 0.62 22.40 3.63
N ALA A 128 0.82 22.55 2.32
CA ALA A 128 2.14 22.45 1.69
C ALA A 128 3.15 23.52 2.14
N ALA A 129 2.67 24.66 2.62
CA ALA A 129 3.48 25.80 3.06
C ALA A 129 4.00 25.68 4.52
N ARG A 130 3.62 24.63 5.26
CA ARG A 130 3.91 24.47 6.70
C ARG A 130 4.83 23.28 6.96
N SER A 131 5.51 23.27 8.11
CA SER A 131 6.16 22.03 8.58
C SER A 131 5.10 20.97 8.90
N PRO A 132 5.46 19.67 8.96
CA PRO A 132 4.50 18.63 9.30
C PRO A 132 3.78 18.87 10.63
N GLU A 133 4.52 19.25 11.68
CA GLU A 133 3.98 19.51 13.01
C GLU A 133 3.06 20.74 13.03
N GLU A 134 3.48 21.81 12.36
CA GLU A 134 2.69 23.04 12.22
C GLU A 134 1.41 22.81 11.40
N GLY A 135 1.50 22.01 10.33
CA GLY A 135 0.38 21.62 9.48
C GLY A 135 -0.67 20.84 10.26
N VAL A 136 -0.25 19.86 11.08
CA VAL A 136 -1.15 19.09 11.94
C VAL A 136 -1.84 20.00 12.94
N ALA A 137 -1.09 20.84 13.66
CA ALA A 137 -1.66 21.75 14.66
C ALA A 137 -2.65 22.76 14.04
N TRP A 138 -2.33 23.27 12.84
CA TRP A 138 -3.20 24.18 12.09
C TRP A 138 -4.50 23.51 11.65
N LEU A 139 -4.44 22.30 11.07
CA LEU A 139 -5.62 21.54 10.64
C LEU A 139 -6.54 21.17 11.81
N VAL A 140 -5.97 20.80 12.95
CA VAL A 140 -6.75 20.52 14.17
C VAL A 140 -7.51 21.78 14.63
N ARG A 141 -6.84 22.93 14.60
CA ARG A 141 -7.42 24.20 15.06
C ARG A 141 -8.44 24.80 14.09
N GLU A 142 -8.10 24.92 12.81
CA GLU A 142 -8.93 25.62 11.82
C GLU A 142 -10.00 24.72 11.20
N CYS A 143 -9.69 23.43 10.99
CA CYS A 143 -10.60 22.50 10.31
C CYS A 143 -11.29 21.53 11.28
N GLY A 144 -10.93 21.53 12.56
CA GLY A 144 -11.52 20.64 13.57
C GLY A 144 -11.19 19.15 13.35
N LEU A 145 -10.11 18.85 12.60
CA LEU A 145 -9.71 17.48 12.32
C LEU A 145 -9.13 16.81 13.57
N ALA A 146 -9.34 15.50 13.71
CA ALA A 146 -8.61 14.70 14.68
C ALA A 146 -7.10 14.70 14.33
N PRO A 147 -6.18 14.70 15.32
CA PRO A 147 -4.74 14.73 15.07
C PRO A 147 -4.25 13.66 14.09
N ASP A 148 -4.79 12.45 14.16
CA ASP A 148 -4.42 11.35 13.25
C ASP A 148 -4.83 11.64 11.79
N ALA A 149 -6.03 12.20 11.59
CA ALA A 149 -6.53 12.56 10.26
C ALA A 149 -5.75 13.75 9.67
N ALA A 150 -5.41 14.73 10.52
CA ALA A 150 -4.55 15.84 10.13
C ALA A 150 -3.15 15.35 9.75
N GLY A 151 -2.57 14.41 10.51
CA GLY A 151 -1.29 13.78 10.21
C GLY A 151 -1.29 13.06 8.85
N GLN A 152 -2.36 12.31 8.55
CA GLN A 152 -2.51 11.65 7.24
C GLN A 152 -2.59 12.63 6.08
N LEU A 153 -3.34 13.73 6.24
CA LEU A 153 -3.49 14.73 5.19
C LEU A 153 -2.17 15.47 4.93
N VAL A 154 -1.45 15.84 5.99
CA VAL A 154 -0.10 16.42 5.90
C VAL A 154 0.86 15.46 5.19
N ALA A 155 0.88 14.19 5.60
CA ALA A 155 1.73 13.17 4.98
C ALA A 155 1.39 12.97 3.49
N TYR A 156 0.10 12.99 3.14
CA TYR A 156 -0.37 12.86 1.76
C TYR A 156 0.10 14.02 0.87
N VAL A 157 -0.02 15.26 1.35
CA VAL A 157 0.44 16.45 0.63
C VAL A 157 1.97 16.49 0.54
N ALA A 158 2.67 16.12 1.61
CA ALA A 158 4.13 16.05 1.64
C ALA A 158 4.67 15.00 0.64
N ALA A 159 4.09 13.80 0.63
CA ALA A 159 4.46 12.74 -0.31
C ALA A 159 4.17 13.14 -1.77
N THR A 160 3.08 13.85 -2.02
CA THR A 160 2.77 14.40 -3.35
C THR A 160 3.82 15.42 -3.78
N ARG A 161 4.16 16.38 -2.91
CA ARG A 161 5.18 17.39 -3.19
C ARG A 161 6.55 16.76 -3.41
N ALA A 162 6.88 15.70 -2.70
CA ALA A 162 8.14 14.97 -2.88
C ALA A 162 8.18 14.26 -4.25
N ALA A 163 7.07 13.65 -4.68
CA ALA A 163 6.98 12.98 -5.97
C ALA A 163 6.94 13.94 -7.18
N LEU A 164 6.22 15.05 -7.05
CA LEU A 164 5.95 15.98 -8.15
C LEU A 164 6.74 17.30 -8.06
N GLY A 165 7.56 17.50 -7.03
CA GLY A 165 8.22 18.79 -6.75
C GLY A 165 7.27 19.95 -6.39
N THR A 166 5.97 19.81 -6.62
CA THR A 166 4.91 20.78 -6.38
C THR A 166 3.63 20.07 -5.96
N VAL A 167 2.63 20.81 -5.49
CA VAL A 167 1.30 20.28 -5.21
C VAL A 167 0.35 20.82 -6.27
N PRO A 168 -0.38 19.96 -7.02
CA PRO A 168 -1.33 20.41 -8.03
C PRO A 168 -2.48 21.24 -7.44
N THR A 169 -2.72 22.41 -8.04
CA THR A 169 -3.73 23.40 -7.66
C THR A 169 -4.34 24.05 -8.91
N ARG A 170 -5.32 24.94 -8.72
CA ARG A 170 -5.86 25.75 -9.83
C ARG A 170 -4.85 26.71 -10.46
N GLU A 171 -3.76 27.03 -9.75
CA GLU A 171 -2.69 27.91 -10.22
C GLU A 171 -1.51 27.12 -10.83
N CYS A 172 -1.45 25.81 -10.60
CA CYS A 172 -0.38 24.95 -11.11
C CYS A 172 -0.93 23.59 -11.54
N VAL A 173 -1.03 23.37 -12.86
CA VAL A 173 -1.44 22.10 -13.47
C VAL A 173 -0.19 21.24 -13.71
N VAL A 174 -0.26 19.96 -13.36
CA VAL A 174 0.86 19.02 -13.53
C VAL A 174 0.46 17.91 -14.49
N ALA A 175 1.28 17.68 -15.51
CA ALA A 175 1.22 16.52 -16.39
C ALA A 175 2.24 15.49 -15.88
N GLU A 176 1.75 14.38 -15.36
CA GLU A 176 2.55 13.28 -14.87
C GLU A 176 2.51 12.10 -15.86
N ARG A 177 3.67 11.58 -16.26
CA ARG A 177 3.79 10.40 -17.13
C ARG A 177 4.61 9.30 -16.47
N PHE A 178 4.11 8.08 -16.50
CA PHE A 178 4.82 6.89 -15.99
C PHE A 178 4.46 5.63 -16.78
N PHE A 179 5.29 4.60 -16.68
CA PHE A 179 5.06 3.30 -17.34
C PHE A 179 4.03 2.45 -16.60
N ASP A 180 3.20 1.73 -17.36
CA ASP A 180 2.36 0.66 -16.83
C ASP A 180 3.06 -0.71 -16.87
N GLU A 181 2.45 -1.73 -16.26
CA GLU A 181 3.03 -3.08 -16.22
C GLU A 181 2.98 -3.80 -17.58
N ALA A 182 2.17 -3.31 -18.51
CA ALA A 182 2.03 -3.86 -19.87
C ALA A 182 3.01 -3.23 -20.88
N GLY A 183 3.88 -2.30 -20.46
CA GLY A 183 4.84 -1.59 -21.33
C GLY A 183 4.27 -0.33 -22.01
N GLY A 184 2.99 -0.05 -21.80
CA GLY A 184 2.36 1.23 -22.14
C GLY A 184 2.77 2.33 -21.15
N MET A 185 2.22 3.52 -21.36
CA MET A 185 2.37 4.63 -20.42
C MET A 185 1.00 5.17 -20.02
N GLN A 186 0.94 5.74 -18.83
CA GLN A 186 -0.21 6.51 -18.37
C GLN A 186 0.20 7.98 -18.28
N LEU A 187 -0.65 8.84 -18.82
CA LEU A 187 -0.54 10.28 -18.74
C LEU A 187 -1.67 10.81 -17.87
N VAL A 188 -1.34 11.38 -16.71
CA VAL A 188 -2.30 11.98 -15.80
C VAL A 188 -2.11 13.49 -15.80
N LEU A 189 -3.16 14.25 -16.09
CA LEU A 189 -3.19 15.70 -15.84
C LEU A 189 -3.86 15.95 -14.50
N HIS A 190 -3.09 16.41 -13.51
CA HIS A 190 -3.60 16.88 -12.23
C HIS A 190 -4.13 18.30 -12.40
N ALA A 191 -5.45 18.42 -12.46
CA ALA A 191 -6.16 19.63 -12.83
C ALA A 191 -7.40 19.77 -11.93
N PRO A 192 -7.29 20.36 -10.72
CA PRO A 192 -8.37 20.42 -9.76
C PRO A 192 -9.39 21.52 -10.09
N PHE A 193 -9.91 21.54 -11.32
CA PHE A 193 -10.94 22.48 -11.78
C PHE A 193 -12.36 21.93 -11.64
N GLY A 194 -12.52 20.61 -11.49
CA GLY A 194 -13.81 19.94 -11.38
C GLY A 194 -14.14 19.08 -12.61
N GLY A 195 -14.98 18.07 -12.41
CA GLY A 195 -15.19 16.98 -13.36
C GLY A 195 -15.78 17.41 -14.70
N ARG A 196 -16.57 18.50 -14.74
CA ARG A 196 -17.15 19.03 -16.00
C ARG A 196 -16.10 19.66 -16.91
N ILE A 197 -15.17 20.42 -16.35
CA ILE A 197 -14.04 21.02 -17.09
C ILE A 197 -13.07 19.91 -17.51
N ASN A 198 -12.74 19.00 -16.60
CA ASN A 198 -11.80 17.90 -16.88
C ASN A 198 -12.35 16.91 -17.92
N ARG A 199 -13.66 16.64 -17.92
CA ARG A 199 -14.33 15.85 -18.96
C ARG A 199 -14.23 16.51 -20.33
N ALA A 200 -14.50 17.82 -20.40
CA ALA A 200 -14.35 18.59 -21.63
C ALA A 200 -12.91 18.52 -22.15
N TRP A 201 -11.93 18.67 -21.25
CA TRP A 201 -10.52 18.65 -21.60
C TRP A 201 -10.08 17.26 -22.08
N GLY A 202 -10.50 16.21 -21.38
CA GLY A 202 -10.21 14.83 -21.74
C GLY A 202 -10.77 14.45 -23.11
N LEU A 203 -12.03 14.82 -23.41
CA LEU A 203 -12.64 14.57 -24.72
C LEU A 203 -11.95 15.35 -25.85
N ALA A 204 -11.60 16.62 -25.61
CA ALA A 204 -10.85 17.42 -26.57
C ALA A 204 -9.46 16.81 -26.84
N LEU A 205 -8.73 16.42 -25.80
CA LEU A 205 -7.42 15.76 -25.93
C LEU A 205 -7.54 14.45 -26.72
N ARG A 206 -8.48 13.57 -26.35
CA ARG A 206 -8.72 12.31 -27.08
C ARG A 206 -8.92 12.56 -28.57
N LYS A 207 -9.76 13.54 -28.94
CA LYS A 207 -9.99 13.88 -30.35
C LYS A 207 -8.70 14.32 -31.05
N ARG A 208 -7.89 15.16 -30.41
CA ARG A 208 -6.60 15.62 -30.95
C ARG A 208 -5.59 14.47 -31.09
N PHE A 209 -5.53 13.56 -30.13
CA PHE A 209 -4.73 12.35 -30.22
C PHE A 209 -5.19 11.43 -31.36
N CYS A 210 -6.50 11.18 -31.51
CA CYS A 210 -7.02 10.37 -32.60
C CYS A 210 -6.65 10.94 -33.98
N VAL A 211 -6.73 12.27 -34.17
CA VAL A 211 -6.36 12.91 -35.44
C VAL A 211 -4.85 12.82 -35.71
N THR A 212 -4.03 12.85 -34.66
CA THR A 212 -2.57 12.88 -34.79
C THR A 212 -1.97 11.48 -34.95
N PHE A 213 -2.50 10.49 -34.23
CA PHE A 213 -1.93 9.13 -34.13
C PHE A 213 -2.83 8.03 -34.71
N ASN A 214 -4.00 8.40 -35.25
CA ASN A 214 -4.98 7.49 -35.87
C ASN A 214 -5.37 6.28 -34.99
N PHE A 215 -5.52 6.51 -33.68
CA PHE A 215 -5.88 5.48 -32.71
C PHE A 215 -6.78 6.06 -31.60
N GLU A 216 -7.78 5.29 -31.16
CA GLU A 216 -8.65 5.70 -30.06
C GLU A 216 -8.02 5.40 -28.71
N LEU A 217 -7.87 6.43 -27.88
CA LEU A 217 -7.29 6.30 -26.54
C LEU A 217 -8.37 6.10 -25.47
N GLN A 218 -8.07 5.20 -24.53
CA GLN A 218 -8.82 5.06 -23.27
C GLN A 218 -8.55 6.28 -22.38
N ALA A 219 -9.60 6.85 -21.79
CA ALA A 219 -9.45 7.97 -20.87
C ALA A 219 -10.52 8.02 -19.78
N ALA A 220 -10.18 8.66 -18.67
CA ALA A 220 -11.11 8.98 -17.58
C ALA A 220 -10.90 10.41 -17.09
N ALA A 221 -11.94 11.02 -16.53
CA ALA A 221 -11.87 12.35 -15.91
C ALA A 221 -12.61 12.38 -14.57
N THR A 222 -11.95 12.90 -13.55
CA THR A 222 -12.48 13.11 -12.18
C THR A 222 -12.47 14.60 -11.84
N ASP A 223 -12.88 14.97 -10.63
CA ASP A 223 -12.81 16.37 -10.19
C ASP A 223 -11.37 16.89 -10.06
N ASP A 224 -10.41 16.00 -9.81
CA ASP A 224 -9.01 16.34 -9.54
C ASP A 224 -8.10 16.22 -10.75
N GLY A 225 -8.56 15.61 -11.84
CA GLY A 225 -7.77 15.53 -13.07
C GLY A 225 -8.37 14.62 -14.13
N LEU A 226 -7.52 14.21 -15.07
CA LEU A 226 -7.87 13.24 -16.11
C LEU A 226 -6.68 12.33 -16.41
N VAL A 227 -6.96 11.13 -16.91
CA VAL A 227 -5.96 10.15 -17.34
C VAL A 227 -6.19 9.75 -18.80
N ILE A 228 -5.09 9.60 -19.53
CA ILE A 228 -5.05 9.07 -20.90
C ILE A 228 -4.05 7.92 -20.92
N SER A 229 -4.49 6.75 -21.37
CA SER A 229 -3.63 5.58 -21.54
C SER A 229 -2.96 5.61 -22.90
N LEU A 230 -1.62 5.65 -22.92
CA LEU A 230 -0.79 5.74 -24.12
C LEU A 230 -0.22 4.36 -24.50
N GLY A 231 -0.44 3.96 -25.75
CA GLY A 231 0.24 2.81 -26.37
C GLY A 231 1.73 3.05 -26.64
N GLU A 232 2.42 2.03 -27.16
CA GLU A 232 3.86 2.09 -27.45
C GLU A 232 4.23 3.10 -28.52
N GLN A 233 3.37 3.22 -29.54
CA GLN A 233 3.51 4.11 -30.68
C GLN A 233 3.31 5.60 -30.36
N HIS A 234 2.88 5.94 -29.14
CA HIS A 234 2.64 7.32 -28.73
C HIS A 234 3.86 7.84 -27.96
N SER A 235 4.71 8.62 -28.63
CA SER A 235 5.74 9.45 -28.00
C SER A 235 5.61 10.89 -28.48
N PHE A 236 5.82 11.80 -27.55
CA PHE A 236 5.80 13.24 -27.76
C PHE A 236 6.41 13.92 -26.52
N PRO A 237 6.89 15.17 -26.66
CA PRO A 237 7.29 16.00 -25.53
C PRO A 237 6.16 16.17 -24.53
N LEU A 238 6.38 15.80 -23.26
CA LEU A 238 5.30 15.80 -22.27
C LEU A 238 4.69 17.19 -22.06
N ASP A 239 5.48 18.26 -22.16
CA ASP A 239 5.05 19.66 -22.07
C ASP A 239 4.10 20.08 -23.21
N ALA A 240 4.21 19.45 -24.39
CA ALA A 240 3.35 19.75 -25.53
C ALA A 240 1.87 19.47 -25.23
N VAL A 241 1.55 18.58 -24.27
CA VAL A 241 0.17 18.24 -23.90
C VAL A 241 -0.68 19.48 -23.56
N PHE A 242 -0.07 20.49 -22.92
CA PHE A 242 -0.77 21.71 -22.53
C PHE A 242 -1.18 22.59 -23.71
N ALA A 243 -0.49 22.45 -24.85
CA ALA A 243 -0.75 23.20 -26.08
C ALA A 243 -1.54 22.41 -27.14
N MET A 244 -1.77 21.10 -26.94
CA MET A 244 -2.46 20.24 -27.91
C MET A 244 -3.91 20.65 -28.18
N VAL A 245 -4.57 21.23 -27.17
CA VAL A 245 -5.94 21.77 -27.27
C VAL A 245 -5.85 23.29 -27.31
N ARG A 246 -6.31 23.89 -28.42
CA ARG A 246 -6.24 25.34 -28.63
C ARG A 246 -7.59 25.98 -28.31
N PRO A 247 -7.63 27.09 -27.54
CA PRO A 247 -8.88 27.81 -27.27
C PRO A 247 -9.68 28.18 -28.52
N ALA A 248 -8.98 28.52 -29.62
CA ALA A 248 -9.61 28.94 -30.87
C ALA A 248 -10.38 27.83 -31.60
N THR A 249 -9.97 26.56 -31.46
CA THR A 249 -10.64 25.41 -32.10
C THR A 249 -11.43 24.56 -31.12
N LEU A 250 -11.40 24.90 -29.83
CA LEU A 250 -11.95 24.08 -28.75
C LEU A 250 -13.43 23.74 -28.96
N ALA A 251 -14.26 24.73 -29.30
CA ALA A 251 -15.70 24.52 -29.46
C ALA A 251 -16.00 23.52 -30.59
N GLU A 252 -15.30 23.62 -31.72
CA GLU A 252 -15.46 22.72 -32.86
C GLU A 252 -14.94 21.31 -32.53
N ASP A 253 -13.73 21.22 -31.98
CA ASP A 253 -13.09 19.95 -31.59
C ASP A 253 -13.94 19.21 -30.55
N LEU A 254 -14.43 19.93 -29.53
CA LEU A 254 -15.25 19.37 -28.47
C LEU A 254 -16.65 18.98 -28.96
N THR A 255 -17.22 19.74 -29.89
CA THR A 255 -18.49 19.35 -30.52
C THR A 255 -18.35 18.01 -31.25
N GLN A 256 -17.30 17.86 -32.07
CA GLN A 256 -17.05 16.59 -32.77
C GLN A 256 -16.73 15.45 -31.80
N ALA A 257 -16.01 15.71 -30.71
CA ALA A 257 -15.75 14.72 -29.66
C ALA A 257 -17.02 14.30 -28.91
N ALA A 258 -17.91 15.26 -28.61
CA ALA A 258 -19.18 14.98 -27.95
C ALA A 258 -20.10 14.12 -28.82
N LEU A 259 -20.14 14.36 -30.13
CA LEU A 259 -20.89 13.53 -31.06
C LEU A 259 -20.44 12.06 -31.04
N ALA A 260 -19.13 11.79 -30.94
CA ALA A 260 -18.62 10.43 -30.84
C ALA A 260 -18.81 9.80 -29.44
N SER A 261 -19.23 10.58 -28.44
CA SER A 261 -19.37 10.12 -27.06
C SER A 261 -20.77 9.56 -26.77
N PRO A 262 -20.90 8.51 -25.95
CA PRO A 262 -22.18 7.98 -25.45
C PRO A 262 -23.09 9.03 -24.80
N LEU A 263 -22.46 10.07 -24.24
CA LEU A 263 -23.13 11.20 -23.63
C LEU A 263 -24.15 11.84 -24.58
N PHE A 264 -23.81 11.98 -25.87
CA PHE A 264 -24.69 12.62 -26.84
C PHE A 264 -25.99 11.84 -27.03
N THR A 265 -25.90 10.51 -27.17
CA THR A 265 -27.08 9.64 -27.33
C THR A 265 -28.00 9.72 -26.12
N ASN A 266 -27.42 9.77 -24.91
CA ASN A 266 -28.17 9.94 -23.67
C ASN A 266 -28.89 11.30 -23.61
N ARG A 267 -28.17 12.40 -23.87
CA ARG A 267 -28.76 13.76 -23.88
C ARG A 267 -29.78 13.95 -25.00
N TRP A 268 -29.57 13.33 -26.15
CA TRP A 268 -30.51 13.31 -27.27
C TRP A 268 -31.87 12.75 -26.83
N ARG A 269 -31.87 11.58 -26.20
CA ARG A 269 -33.08 10.94 -25.68
C ARG A 269 -33.77 11.81 -24.61
N TRP A 270 -33.00 12.42 -23.71
CA TRP A 270 -33.55 13.33 -22.69
C TRP A 270 -34.21 14.56 -23.32
N ASN A 271 -33.59 15.17 -24.33
CA ASN A 271 -34.16 16.33 -25.02
C ASN A 271 -35.37 15.95 -25.88
N ALA A 272 -35.33 14.80 -26.55
CA ALA A 272 -36.45 14.28 -27.33
C ALA A 272 -37.69 14.00 -26.45
N THR A 273 -37.49 13.49 -25.23
CA THR A 273 -38.58 13.24 -24.28
C THR A 273 -39.05 14.52 -23.58
N ARG A 274 -38.14 15.40 -23.12
CA ARG A 274 -38.47 16.71 -22.50
C ARG A 274 -39.21 17.64 -23.44
N SER A 275 -38.88 17.61 -24.74
CA SER A 275 -39.58 18.38 -25.77
C SER A 275 -40.95 17.80 -26.16
N LEU A 276 -41.35 16.66 -25.58
CA LEU A 276 -42.55 15.90 -25.94
C LEU A 276 -42.57 15.44 -27.40
N THR A 277 -41.41 15.41 -28.07
CA THR A 277 -41.27 14.83 -29.41
C THR A 277 -41.39 13.31 -29.34
N LEU A 278 -40.85 12.72 -28.25
CA LEU A 278 -41.13 11.37 -27.82
C LEU A 278 -41.96 11.41 -26.55
N LEU A 279 -43.07 10.67 -26.54
CA LEU A 279 -43.97 10.64 -25.38
C LEU A 279 -43.52 9.57 -24.40
N ARG A 280 -43.47 9.91 -23.11
CA ARG A 280 -43.19 8.97 -22.00
C ARG A 280 -44.33 7.96 -21.78
N HIS A 281 -45.55 8.38 -22.12
CA HIS A 281 -46.77 7.60 -21.96
C HIS A 281 -47.54 7.52 -23.28
N GLU A 282 -47.98 6.32 -23.64
CA GLU A 282 -48.80 6.06 -24.82
C GLU A 282 -49.91 5.07 -24.47
N GLY A 283 -51.14 5.32 -24.93
CA GLY A 283 -52.29 4.44 -24.63
C GLY A 283 -52.61 4.28 -23.14
N GLY A 284 -52.24 5.27 -22.31
CA GLY A 284 -52.47 5.24 -20.85
C GLY A 284 -51.44 4.43 -20.06
N ARG A 285 -50.36 3.93 -20.70
CA ARG A 285 -49.27 3.19 -20.05
C ARG A 285 -47.93 3.87 -20.29
N ARG A 286 -46.96 3.67 -19.40
CA ARG A 286 -45.58 4.13 -19.60
C ARG A 286 -44.94 3.34 -20.72
N VAL A 287 -44.27 4.02 -21.65
CA VAL A 287 -43.54 3.37 -22.75
C VAL A 287 -42.27 2.74 -22.17
N PRO A 288 -42.03 1.44 -22.36
CA PRO A 288 -40.82 0.78 -21.89
C PRO A 288 -39.54 1.40 -22.49
N MET A 289 -38.47 1.42 -21.72
CA MET A 289 -37.23 2.11 -22.09
C MET A 289 -36.52 1.57 -23.34
N PRO A 290 -36.51 0.26 -23.65
CA PRO A 290 -36.00 -0.23 -24.93
C PRO A 290 -36.71 0.41 -26.14
N PHE A 291 -38.03 0.59 -26.06
CA PHE A 291 -38.78 1.27 -27.11
C PHE A 291 -38.51 2.77 -27.15
N GLN A 292 -38.25 3.42 -26.01
CA GLN A 292 -37.78 4.82 -25.99
C GLN A 292 -36.42 4.98 -26.69
N ARG A 293 -35.49 4.05 -26.46
CA ARG A 293 -34.15 4.03 -27.11
C ARG A 293 -34.29 3.89 -28.63
N MET A 294 -34.98 2.84 -29.09
CA MET A 294 -35.23 2.61 -30.52
C MET A 294 -35.91 3.80 -31.20
N ARG A 295 -36.93 4.40 -30.55
CA ARG A 295 -37.62 5.59 -31.10
C ARG A 295 -36.74 6.84 -31.11
N ALA A 296 -35.84 6.99 -30.14
CA ALA A 296 -34.88 8.09 -30.11
C ALA A 296 -33.82 7.95 -31.20
N GLU A 297 -33.32 6.74 -31.44
CA GLU A 297 -32.42 6.42 -32.55
C GLU A 297 -33.09 6.64 -33.91
N ASP A 298 -34.32 6.15 -34.10
CA ASP A 298 -35.14 6.42 -35.30
C ASP A 298 -35.29 7.94 -35.56
N LEU A 299 -35.53 8.71 -34.50
CA LEU A 299 -35.65 10.16 -34.58
C LEU A 299 -34.31 10.81 -34.92
N LEU A 300 -33.20 10.32 -34.35
CA LEU A 300 -31.85 10.80 -34.64
C LEU A 300 -31.50 10.54 -36.10
N ALA A 301 -31.71 9.33 -36.60
CA ALA A 301 -31.48 8.97 -38.00
C ALA A 301 -32.32 9.80 -38.98
N ALA A 302 -33.52 10.25 -38.56
CA ALA A 302 -34.38 11.09 -39.38
C ALA A 302 -33.97 12.57 -39.39
N VAL A 303 -33.46 13.09 -38.28
CA VAL A 303 -33.15 14.53 -38.08
C VAL A 303 -31.68 14.84 -38.35
N PHE A 304 -30.79 13.93 -37.96
CA PHE A 304 -29.34 14.04 -38.09
C PHE A 304 -28.74 12.74 -38.66
N PRO A 305 -28.99 12.42 -39.95
CA PRO A 305 -28.57 11.15 -40.54
C PRO A 305 -27.05 10.93 -40.51
N ALA A 306 -26.26 12.00 -40.65
CA ALA A 306 -24.81 11.92 -40.64
C ALA A 306 -24.23 11.41 -39.31
N GLN A 307 -24.96 11.55 -38.20
CA GLN A 307 -24.55 11.05 -36.89
C GLN A 307 -24.70 9.53 -36.74
N VAL A 308 -25.59 8.91 -37.52
CA VAL A 308 -25.84 7.45 -37.51
C VAL A 308 -25.18 6.78 -38.72
N ALA A 309 -24.47 7.55 -39.55
CA ALA A 309 -23.77 7.02 -40.70
C ALA A 309 -22.63 6.09 -40.28
N CYS A 310 -22.38 5.07 -41.10
CA CYS A 310 -21.24 4.18 -40.92
C CYS A 310 -19.93 4.98 -40.97
N ALA A 311 -19.08 4.82 -39.95
CA ALA A 311 -17.83 5.55 -39.80
C ALA A 311 -16.91 5.42 -41.02
N ASP A 312 -16.90 4.26 -41.68
CA ASP A 312 -16.09 3.99 -42.88
C ASP A 312 -16.45 4.88 -44.08
N ASN A 313 -17.65 5.46 -44.09
CA ASN A 313 -18.15 6.29 -45.18
C ASN A 313 -18.11 7.80 -44.88
N VAL A 314 -17.66 8.19 -43.68
CA VAL A 314 -17.59 9.59 -43.26
C VAL A 314 -16.16 10.09 -43.42
N VAL A 315 -15.95 11.02 -44.36
CA VAL A 315 -14.66 11.68 -44.56
C VAL A 315 -14.74 13.11 -44.02
N GLY A 316 -13.93 13.43 -43.01
CA GLY A 316 -13.90 14.76 -42.40
C GLY A 316 -14.91 14.96 -41.25
N PRO A 317 -15.11 16.21 -40.80
CA PRO A 317 -15.99 16.51 -39.67
C PRO A 317 -17.47 16.30 -40.02
N ILE A 318 -18.25 15.85 -39.03
CA ILE A 318 -19.69 15.65 -39.19
C ILE A 318 -20.38 17.01 -39.32
N LEU A 319 -21.09 17.23 -40.43
CA LEU A 319 -21.88 18.44 -40.66
C LEU A 319 -23.15 18.43 -39.80
N ILE A 320 -23.30 19.44 -38.96
CA ILE A 320 -24.40 19.54 -38.00
C ILE A 320 -25.62 20.20 -38.67
N PRO A 321 -26.80 19.58 -38.66
CA PRO A 321 -28.01 20.17 -39.22
C PRO A 321 -28.57 21.29 -38.34
N ASP A 322 -29.15 22.34 -38.95
CA ASP A 322 -29.90 23.37 -38.24
C ASP A 322 -31.26 22.82 -37.78
N HIS A 323 -31.25 22.16 -36.63
CA HIS A 323 -32.45 21.60 -36.02
C HIS A 323 -32.51 21.93 -34.52
N PRO A 324 -33.65 22.41 -33.97
CA PRO A 324 -33.74 22.81 -32.56
C PRO A 324 -33.32 21.74 -31.57
N LEU A 325 -33.74 20.48 -31.76
CA LEU A 325 -33.33 19.38 -30.88
C LEU A 325 -31.82 19.09 -30.95
N VAL A 326 -31.23 19.23 -32.14
CA VAL A 326 -29.80 18.96 -32.31
C VAL A 326 -28.98 20.05 -31.63
N ARG A 327 -29.36 21.32 -31.84
CA ARG A 327 -28.74 22.47 -31.15
C ARG A 327 -28.86 22.35 -29.64
N GLU A 328 -30.04 22.06 -29.13
CA GLU A 328 -30.28 21.87 -27.68
C GLU A 328 -29.48 20.69 -27.12
N THR A 329 -29.33 19.59 -27.87
CA THR A 329 -28.52 18.45 -27.42
C THR A 329 -27.04 18.77 -27.39
N ILE A 330 -26.52 19.45 -28.42
CA ILE A 330 -25.12 19.89 -28.45
C ILE A 330 -24.87 20.88 -27.32
N ASP A 331 -25.73 21.88 -27.15
CA ASP A 331 -25.64 22.87 -26.07
C ASP A 331 -25.64 22.20 -24.69
N ASN A 332 -26.56 21.26 -24.45
CA ASN A 332 -26.63 20.49 -23.21
C ASN A 332 -25.37 19.62 -23.00
N CYS A 333 -24.77 19.06 -24.05
CA CYS A 333 -23.51 18.35 -23.94
C CYS A 333 -22.36 19.29 -23.56
N LEU A 334 -22.24 20.46 -24.20
CA LEU A 334 -21.13 21.39 -24.05
C LEU A 334 -21.18 22.21 -22.75
N HIS A 335 -22.39 22.60 -22.30
CA HIS A 335 -22.59 23.56 -21.21
C HIS A 335 -23.35 23.01 -20.01
N GLU A 336 -23.84 21.77 -20.02
CA GLU A 336 -24.51 21.16 -18.85
C GLU A 336 -23.81 19.87 -18.41
N ALA A 337 -23.48 18.99 -19.35
CA ALA A 337 -22.69 17.78 -19.06
C ALA A 337 -21.18 18.06 -18.93
N MET A 338 -20.74 19.11 -19.60
CA MET A 338 -19.38 19.61 -19.64
C MET A 338 -19.40 21.11 -19.35
N ASP A 339 -18.24 21.73 -19.26
CA ASP A 339 -18.11 23.17 -19.09
C ASP A 339 -17.14 23.73 -20.12
N LEU A 340 -17.66 24.00 -21.32
CA LEU A 340 -16.88 24.58 -22.43
C LEU A 340 -16.30 25.95 -22.05
N ASP A 341 -17.10 26.82 -21.44
CA ASP A 341 -16.70 28.18 -21.09
C ASP A 341 -15.60 28.16 -20.01
N GLY A 342 -15.76 27.32 -18.99
CA GLY A 342 -14.77 27.09 -17.96
C GLY A 342 -13.46 26.54 -18.51
N LEU A 343 -13.51 25.56 -19.42
CA LEU A 343 -12.30 25.05 -20.08
C LEU A 343 -11.63 26.11 -20.96
N GLN A 344 -12.41 26.89 -21.70
CA GLN A 344 -11.87 27.99 -22.52
C GLN A 344 -11.15 29.03 -21.65
N ALA A 345 -11.69 29.35 -20.47
CA ALA A 345 -11.05 30.23 -19.51
C ALA A 345 -9.74 29.63 -18.96
N VAL A 346 -9.73 28.34 -18.60
CA VAL A 346 -8.53 27.64 -18.10
C VAL A 346 -7.43 27.60 -19.16
N LEU A 347 -7.73 27.15 -20.39
CA LEU A 347 -6.74 27.12 -21.47
C LEU A 347 -6.25 28.53 -21.83
N GLY A 348 -7.14 29.53 -21.81
CA GLY A 348 -6.76 30.92 -22.00
C GLY A 348 -5.79 31.43 -20.93
N ALA A 349 -6.00 31.06 -19.66
CA ALA A 349 -5.13 31.42 -18.55
C ALA A 349 -3.76 30.71 -18.62
N ILE A 350 -3.72 29.45 -19.08
CA ILE A 350 -2.47 28.73 -19.39
C ILE A 350 -1.68 29.46 -20.49
N VAL A 351 -2.35 29.85 -21.59
CA VAL A 351 -1.71 30.59 -22.70
C VAL A 351 -1.16 31.95 -22.26
N ARG A 352 -1.84 32.62 -21.31
CA ARG A 352 -1.37 33.89 -20.73
C ARG A 352 -0.28 33.72 -19.65
N GLY A 353 0.02 32.49 -19.23
CA GLY A 353 0.97 32.19 -18.16
C GLY A 353 0.45 32.50 -16.75
N GLU A 354 -0.87 32.69 -16.58
CA GLU A 354 -1.50 32.89 -15.26
C GLU A 354 -1.60 31.57 -14.48
N ILE A 355 -1.74 30.46 -15.19
CA ILE A 355 -1.70 29.10 -14.63
C ILE A 355 -0.36 28.47 -15.01
N ALA A 356 0.45 28.13 -14.02
CA ALA A 356 1.71 27.43 -14.21
C ALA A 356 1.46 26.00 -14.69
N THR A 357 2.33 25.51 -15.57
CA THR A 357 2.30 24.12 -16.06
C THR A 357 3.61 23.42 -15.73
N ARG A 358 3.54 22.15 -15.35
CA ARG A 358 4.70 21.31 -15.05
C ARG A 358 4.55 19.95 -15.72
N ALA A 359 5.54 19.54 -16.49
CA ALA A 359 5.64 18.20 -17.06
C ALA A 359 6.63 17.39 -16.24
N ILE A 360 6.22 16.22 -15.73
CA ILE A 360 7.00 15.40 -14.81
C ILE A 360 6.89 13.94 -15.19
N GLU A 361 8.03 13.28 -15.29
CA GLU A 361 8.09 11.83 -15.47
C GLU A 361 8.44 11.16 -14.15
N THR A 362 7.63 10.17 -13.76
CA THR A 362 7.77 9.46 -12.49
C THR A 362 8.00 7.97 -12.71
N ALA A 363 8.75 7.33 -11.81
CA ALA A 363 8.97 5.90 -11.91
C ALA A 363 7.76 5.07 -11.51
N ALA A 364 6.90 5.64 -10.68
CA ALA A 364 5.66 5.09 -10.18
C ALA A 364 4.63 6.23 -10.07
N PRO A 365 3.32 5.92 -10.13
CA PRO A 365 2.28 6.92 -9.94
C PRO A 365 2.43 7.66 -8.61
N SER A 366 2.27 8.97 -8.64
CA SER A 366 2.22 9.80 -7.43
C SER A 366 1.00 9.48 -6.56
N PRO A 367 0.99 9.87 -5.27
CA PRO A 367 -0.16 9.65 -4.39
C PRO A 367 -1.48 10.24 -4.91
N MET A 368 -1.43 11.33 -5.69
CA MET A 368 -2.61 11.95 -6.30
C MET A 368 -3.12 11.20 -7.54
N CYS A 369 -2.29 10.40 -8.21
CA CYS A 369 -2.75 9.54 -9.31
C CYS A 369 -3.66 8.42 -8.84
N HIS A 370 -3.55 7.98 -7.59
CA HIS A 370 -4.24 6.78 -7.09
C HIS A 370 -5.76 6.85 -7.20
N GLU A 371 -6.35 8.05 -7.06
CA GLU A 371 -7.80 8.26 -7.21
C GLU A 371 -8.21 8.12 -8.68
N ILE A 372 -7.50 8.78 -9.58
CA ILE A 372 -7.80 8.82 -11.02
C ILE A 372 -7.57 7.45 -11.67
N LEU A 373 -6.56 6.69 -11.24
CA LEU A 373 -6.28 5.33 -11.76
C LEU A 373 -7.32 4.30 -11.32
N ASN A 374 -7.90 4.47 -10.13
CA ASN A 374 -8.98 3.64 -9.62
C ASN A 374 -10.35 4.28 -9.84
N SER A 375 -10.47 5.17 -10.82
CA SER A 375 -11.69 5.95 -10.98
C SER A 375 -12.91 5.06 -11.18
N ASN A 376 -14.05 5.57 -10.73
CA ASN A 376 -15.32 4.85 -10.86
C ASN A 376 -15.76 4.76 -12.33
N PRO A 377 -16.56 3.75 -12.72
CA PRO A 377 -16.98 3.56 -14.12
C PRO A 377 -17.56 4.81 -14.80
N TYR A 378 -18.31 5.64 -14.05
CA TYR A 378 -18.93 6.87 -14.57
C TYR A 378 -17.96 7.99 -14.98
N THR A 379 -16.68 7.85 -14.64
CA THR A 379 -15.63 8.83 -14.97
C THR A 379 -15.00 8.57 -16.34
N TYR A 380 -15.22 7.38 -16.93
CA TYR A 380 -14.68 7.04 -18.24
C TYR A 380 -15.31 7.85 -19.36
N LEU A 381 -14.50 8.18 -20.36
CA LEU A 381 -14.91 9.00 -21.50
C LEU A 381 -15.23 8.16 -22.75
N ASP A 382 -15.07 6.85 -22.65
CA ASP A 382 -15.14 5.86 -23.72
C ASP A 382 -15.82 4.57 -23.25
N ASP A 383 -16.25 3.74 -24.20
CA ASP A 383 -17.06 2.54 -23.98
C ASP A 383 -16.25 1.25 -23.74
N ALA A 384 -14.94 1.34 -23.47
CA ALA A 384 -14.14 0.12 -23.27
C ALA A 384 -14.57 -0.64 -21.98
N PRO A 385 -14.68 -1.99 -22.02
CA PRO A 385 -14.97 -2.80 -20.84
C PRO A 385 -14.00 -2.56 -19.69
N LEU A 386 -14.46 -2.76 -18.45
CA LEU A 386 -13.66 -2.47 -17.25
C LEU A 386 -12.40 -3.33 -17.14
N GLU A 387 -12.46 -4.58 -17.59
CA GLU A 387 -11.39 -5.57 -17.53
C GLU A 387 -10.25 -5.25 -18.49
N GLU A 388 -10.54 -4.52 -19.58
CA GLU A 388 -9.59 -4.15 -20.62
C GLU A 388 -8.93 -2.78 -20.36
N ARG A 389 -9.22 -2.16 -19.20
CA ARG A 389 -8.71 -0.83 -18.83
C ARG A 389 -7.26 -0.88 -18.39
N ARG A 390 -6.37 -0.26 -19.16
CA ARG A 390 -4.94 -0.16 -18.83
C ARG A 390 -4.66 0.63 -17.55
N ALA A 391 -5.42 1.68 -17.28
CA ALA A 391 -5.27 2.49 -16.07
C ALA A 391 -5.42 1.68 -14.76
N ARG A 392 -6.30 0.66 -14.75
CA ARG A 392 -6.52 -0.22 -13.59
C ARG A 392 -5.50 -1.34 -13.44
N ALA A 393 -4.74 -1.63 -14.50
CA ALA A 393 -3.63 -2.58 -14.45
C ALA A 393 -2.38 -1.99 -13.75
N VAL A 394 -2.39 -0.69 -13.42
CA VAL A 394 -1.29 -0.04 -12.69
C VAL A 394 -1.28 -0.52 -11.24
N SER A 395 -0.15 -1.10 -10.80
CA SER A 395 0.02 -1.53 -9.41
C SER A 395 0.17 -0.33 -8.48
N LEU A 396 -0.77 -0.17 -7.54
CA LEU A 396 -0.76 0.89 -6.53
C LEU A 396 -0.30 0.31 -5.19
N ARG A 397 0.92 0.64 -4.76
CA ARG A 397 1.39 0.30 -3.40
C ARG A 397 1.66 1.56 -2.61
N ARG A 398 1.37 1.52 -1.30
CA ARG A 398 1.78 2.57 -0.35
C ARG A 398 3.30 2.70 -0.41
N ILE A 399 3.75 3.85 -0.86
CA ILE A 399 5.16 4.19 -0.95
C ILE A 399 5.59 4.71 0.43
N ASP A 400 6.72 4.22 0.91
CA ASP A 400 7.32 4.69 2.17
C ASP A 400 7.80 6.14 1.99
N VAL A 401 7.50 7.01 2.96
CA VAL A 401 7.77 8.46 2.87
C VAL A 401 9.29 8.73 2.85
N ASP A 402 10.10 7.86 3.46
CA ASP A 402 11.57 7.95 3.41
C ASP A 402 12.16 7.58 2.04
N LEU A 403 11.42 6.85 1.20
CA LEU A 403 11.79 6.62 -0.21
C LEU A 403 11.27 7.74 -1.12
N ALA A 404 10.44 8.66 -0.60
CA ALA A 404 9.82 9.73 -1.37
C ALA A 404 10.79 10.84 -1.79
N GLY A 405 11.96 10.94 -1.15
CA GLY A 405 13.00 11.91 -1.51
C GLY A 405 13.62 11.70 -2.91
N GLY A 406 13.25 10.65 -3.64
CA GLY A 406 13.76 10.32 -4.96
C GLY A 406 12.78 9.63 -5.92
N LEU A 407 11.46 9.80 -5.75
CA LEU A 407 10.45 9.05 -6.52
C LEU A 407 10.43 9.28 -8.04
N GLY A 408 10.99 10.40 -8.51
CA GLY A 408 11.19 10.67 -9.94
C GLY A 408 12.54 10.20 -10.48
N ALA A 409 13.51 9.93 -9.60
CA ALA A 409 14.88 9.62 -9.97
C ALA A 409 15.05 8.11 -10.18
N LEU A 410 15.47 7.72 -11.39
CA LEU A 410 15.82 6.33 -11.67
C LEU A 410 17.03 5.92 -10.82
N ASP A 411 17.06 4.65 -10.39
CA ASP A 411 18.21 4.13 -9.62
C ASP A 411 19.48 4.16 -10.50
N PRO A 412 20.54 4.90 -10.13
CA PRO A 412 21.78 4.97 -10.91
C PRO A 412 22.40 3.60 -11.19
N GLU A 413 22.27 2.66 -10.25
CA GLU A 413 22.76 1.31 -10.45
C GLU A 413 21.88 0.50 -11.42
N ALA A 414 20.58 0.76 -11.48
CA ALA A 414 19.69 0.17 -12.48
C ALA A 414 19.99 0.72 -13.88
N ILE A 415 20.28 2.02 -14.00
CA ILE A 415 20.77 2.64 -15.24
C ILE A 415 22.07 1.93 -15.67
N ALA A 416 23.07 1.83 -14.79
CA ALA A 416 24.35 1.22 -15.10
C ALA A 416 24.21 -0.25 -15.53
N GLU A 417 23.37 -1.03 -14.84
CA GLU A 417 23.09 -2.43 -15.17
C GLU A 417 22.48 -2.56 -16.58
N VAL A 418 21.47 -1.75 -16.91
CA VAL A 418 20.85 -1.80 -18.24
C VAL A 418 21.82 -1.36 -19.32
N ARG A 419 22.64 -0.31 -19.09
CA ARG A 419 23.67 0.12 -20.04
C ARG A 419 24.68 -0.98 -20.32
N ALA A 420 25.14 -1.67 -19.28
CA ALA A 420 26.07 -2.79 -19.43
C ALA A 420 25.43 -3.97 -20.19
N GLN A 421 24.16 -4.27 -19.94
CA GLN A 421 23.42 -5.36 -20.61
C GLN A 421 22.98 -5.03 -22.04
N ALA A 422 22.81 -3.74 -22.36
CA ALA A 422 22.41 -3.27 -23.70
C ALA A 422 23.61 -3.06 -24.62
N TRP A 423 24.81 -2.86 -24.06
CA TRP A 423 26.03 -2.78 -24.85
C TRP A 423 26.32 -4.14 -25.52
N PRO A 424 26.62 -4.17 -26.83
CA PRO A 424 26.90 -5.43 -27.54
C PRO A 424 28.09 -6.18 -26.92
N ASP A 425 27.92 -7.50 -26.73
CA ASP A 425 29.01 -8.42 -26.38
C ASP A 425 29.46 -9.14 -27.65
N VAL A 426 30.48 -8.58 -28.30
CA VAL A 426 31.00 -9.05 -29.60
C VAL A 426 32.17 -9.99 -29.38
N ARG A 427 32.03 -11.23 -29.85
CA ARG A 427 33.01 -12.32 -29.64
C ARG A 427 33.71 -12.74 -30.92
N ASP A 428 33.13 -12.42 -32.08
CA ASP A 428 33.66 -12.79 -33.38
C ASP A 428 33.35 -11.70 -34.46
N PRO A 429 33.94 -11.80 -35.66
CA PRO A 429 33.69 -10.84 -36.74
C PRO A 429 32.24 -10.77 -37.22
N ASP A 430 31.47 -11.86 -37.10
CA ASP A 430 30.06 -11.88 -37.53
C ASP A 430 29.20 -11.06 -36.57
N GLU A 431 29.41 -11.20 -35.25
CA GLU A 431 28.74 -10.39 -34.24
C GLU A 431 29.12 -8.90 -34.33
N LEU A 432 30.36 -8.58 -34.73
CA LEU A 432 30.75 -7.19 -35.03
C LEU A 432 29.99 -6.66 -36.24
N HIS A 433 29.83 -7.48 -37.28
CA HIS A 433 29.09 -7.10 -38.48
C HIS A 433 27.61 -6.84 -38.17
N ASP A 434 26.96 -7.72 -37.39
CA ASP A 434 25.59 -7.52 -36.92
C ASP A 434 25.45 -6.24 -36.09
N THR A 435 26.43 -5.95 -35.24
CA THR A 435 26.49 -4.69 -34.49
C THR A 435 26.54 -3.49 -35.43
N LEU A 436 27.36 -3.52 -36.48
CA LEU A 436 27.44 -2.47 -37.51
C LEU A 436 26.12 -2.30 -38.28
N LEU A 437 25.40 -3.40 -38.54
CA LEU A 437 24.10 -3.35 -39.21
C LEU A 437 23.01 -2.69 -38.35
N SER A 438 23.15 -2.78 -37.02
CA SER A 438 22.26 -2.16 -36.03
C SER A 438 22.61 -0.68 -35.78
N VAL A 439 23.86 -0.37 -35.39
CA VAL A 439 24.27 1.01 -35.02
C VAL A 439 24.51 1.91 -36.23
N GLY A 440 24.68 1.32 -37.41
CA GLY A 440 24.87 2.00 -38.70
C GLY A 440 26.26 2.63 -38.90
N LEU A 441 26.80 3.30 -37.88
CA LEU A 441 28.09 3.98 -37.93
C LEU A 441 28.83 3.80 -36.59
N LEU A 442 30.01 3.18 -36.62
CA LEU A 442 30.81 2.89 -35.42
C LEU A 442 32.15 3.66 -35.43
N PRO A 443 32.32 4.71 -34.61
CA PRO A 443 33.57 5.46 -34.52
C PRO A 443 34.74 4.58 -34.08
N GLU A 444 35.94 4.78 -34.65
CA GLU A 444 37.13 3.99 -34.30
C GLU A 444 37.44 4.00 -32.80
N ARG A 445 37.30 5.16 -32.15
CA ARG A 445 37.56 5.29 -30.71
C ARG A 445 36.70 4.36 -29.85
N GLU A 446 35.47 4.08 -30.27
CA GLU A 446 34.56 3.15 -29.58
C GLU A 446 34.93 1.70 -29.86
N LEU A 447 35.30 1.40 -31.12
CA LEU A 447 35.78 0.10 -31.55
C LEU A 447 37.08 -0.31 -30.83
N VAL A 448 38.01 0.63 -30.64
CA VAL A 448 39.25 0.42 -29.88
C VAL A 448 38.96 0.26 -28.39
N ALA A 449 38.09 1.12 -27.81
CA ALA A 449 37.74 1.04 -26.40
C ALA A 449 37.04 -0.29 -26.04
N ALA A 450 36.25 -0.84 -26.95
CA ALA A 450 35.60 -2.14 -26.78
C ALA A 450 36.50 -3.34 -27.12
N GLY A 451 37.71 -3.11 -27.67
CA GLY A 451 38.66 -4.17 -28.00
C GLY A 451 38.39 -4.92 -29.30
N TRP A 452 37.54 -4.40 -30.20
CA TRP A 452 37.08 -5.11 -31.41
C TRP A 452 37.98 -4.90 -32.66
N SER A 453 39.23 -4.48 -32.46
CA SER A 453 40.12 -4.07 -33.56
C SER A 453 40.56 -5.21 -34.48
N GLU A 454 40.73 -6.42 -33.94
CA GLU A 454 41.10 -7.61 -34.73
C GLU A 454 39.93 -8.03 -35.64
N HIS A 455 38.72 -8.14 -35.09
CA HIS A 455 37.50 -8.44 -35.84
C HIS A 455 37.21 -7.42 -36.95
N ALA A 456 37.48 -6.13 -36.71
CA ALA A 456 37.35 -5.09 -37.71
C ALA A 456 38.28 -5.31 -38.91
N THR A 457 39.50 -5.81 -38.65
CA THR A 457 40.49 -6.10 -39.69
C THR A 457 40.00 -7.22 -40.60
N ASP A 458 39.39 -8.27 -40.04
CA ASP A 458 38.81 -9.38 -40.80
C ASP A 458 37.63 -8.93 -41.67
N LEU A 459 36.77 -8.05 -41.16
CA LEU A 459 35.64 -7.49 -41.93
C LEU A 459 36.11 -6.60 -43.09
N LEU A 460 37.19 -5.85 -42.90
CA LEU A 460 37.80 -5.04 -43.96
C LEU A 460 38.45 -5.93 -45.02
N ALA A 461 39.15 -7.00 -44.60
CA ALA A 461 39.80 -7.94 -45.52
C ALA A 461 38.79 -8.70 -46.39
N THR A 462 37.61 -8.99 -45.84
CA THR A 462 36.51 -9.67 -46.56
C THR A 462 35.59 -8.70 -47.31
N GLY A 463 35.80 -7.38 -47.21
CA GLY A 463 35.00 -6.36 -47.89
C GLY A 463 33.58 -6.16 -47.32
N ARG A 464 33.31 -6.67 -46.12
CA ARG A 464 32.01 -6.58 -45.43
C ARG A 464 31.82 -5.27 -44.67
N ALA A 465 32.90 -4.53 -44.42
CA ALA A 465 32.85 -3.19 -43.84
C ALA A 465 33.88 -2.27 -44.52
N GLY A 466 33.69 -0.96 -44.38
CA GLY A 466 34.58 0.07 -44.90
C GLY A 466 34.75 1.25 -43.95
N TRP A 467 35.91 1.91 -44.02
CA TRP A 467 36.16 3.15 -43.28
C TRP A 467 35.54 4.36 -43.98
N THR A 468 34.92 5.23 -43.19
CA THR A 468 34.43 6.54 -43.60
C THR A 468 35.00 7.64 -42.69
N GLY A 469 35.04 8.88 -43.19
CA GLY A 469 35.47 10.04 -42.42
C GLY A 469 34.29 10.72 -41.72
N THR A 470 34.45 11.04 -40.44
CA THR A 470 33.53 11.87 -39.66
C THR A 470 34.28 13.07 -39.07
N ALA A 471 33.58 14.05 -38.49
CA ALA A 471 34.23 15.18 -37.85
C ALA A 471 35.06 14.77 -36.63
N GLY A 472 34.79 13.58 -36.06
CA GLY A 472 35.50 13.00 -34.92
C GLY A 472 36.61 12.00 -35.27
N GLY A 473 36.94 11.82 -36.56
CA GLY A 473 37.98 10.87 -37.01
C GLY A 473 37.46 9.90 -38.07
N ARG A 474 37.91 8.63 -38.03
CA ARG A 474 37.38 7.57 -38.90
C ARG A 474 36.32 6.74 -38.18
N ALA A 475 35.31 6.29 -38.92
CA ALA A 475 34.25 5.40 -38.44
C ALA A 475 34.09 4.21 -39.39
N LEU A 476 33.72 3.06 -38.85
CA LEU A 476 33.47 1.83 -39.59
C LEU A 476 31.98 1.73 -39.91
N VAL A 477 31.66 1.35 -41.14
CA VAL A 477 30.29 1.15 -41.63
C VAL A 477 30.22 -0.17 -42.39
N ALA A 478 29.17 -0.96 -42.19
CA ALA A 478 28.94 -2.17 -42.97
C ALA A 478 28.69 -1.82 -44.45
N THR A 479 29.23 -2.60 -45.38
CA THR A 479 29.11 -2.34 -46.83
C THR A 479 27.65 -2.26 -47.28
N GLU A 480 26.77 -3.08 -46.66
CA GLU A 480 25.32 -3.08 -46.91
C GLU A 480 24.60 -1.80 -46.45
N ARG A 481 25.20 -1.08 -45.49
CA ARG A 481 24.69 0.17 -44.93
C ARG A 481 25.41 1.40 -45.49
N ALA A 482 26.18 1.27 -46.57
CA ALA A 482 26.88 2.40 -47.19
C ALA A 482 25.95 3.56 -47.58
N GLY A 483 24.67 3.29 -47.86
CA GLY A 483 23.66 4.31 -48.12
C GLY A 483 23.42 5.28 -46.95
N LEU A 484 23.69 4.86 -45.71
CA LEU A 484 23.57 5.72 -44.52
C LEU A 484 24.48 6.95 -44.57
N LEU A 485 25.57 6.90 -45.37
CA LEU A 485 26.52 7.99 -45.55
C LEU A 485 25.93 9.23 -46.22
N ALA A 486 24.73 9.13 -46.82
CA ALA A 486 23.99 10.29 -47.32
C ALA A 486 23.64 11.28 -46.19
N MET A 487 23.44 10.78 -44.97
CA MET A 487 23.18 11.59 -43.76
C MET A 487 21.97 12.53 -43.91
N GLU A 488 20.95 12.08 -44.64
CA GLU A 488 19.62 12.70 -44.67
C GLU A 488 18.81 12.26 -43.44
N GLU A 489 17.60 12.78 -43.29
CA GLU A 489 16.77 12.60 -42.08
C GLU A 489 16.54 11.12 -41.70
N GLU A 490 16.26 10.26 -42.68
CA GLU A 490 15.96 8.84 -42.46
C GLU A 490 17.20 8.02 -42.08
N GLU A 491 18.35 8.34 -42.67
CA GLU A 491 19.64 7.74 -42.36
C GLU A 491 20.11 8.17 -40.96
N LEU A 492 19.96 9.46 -40.63
CA LEU A 492 20.25 9.98 -39.29
C LEU A 492 19.36 9.32 -38.24
N ARG A 493 18.07 9.14 -38.53
CA ARG A 493 17.13 8.39 -37.67
C ARG A 493 17.62 6.97 -37.41
N THR A 494 18.10 6.28 -38.46
CA THR A 494 18.63 4.92 -38.35
C THR A 494 19.90 4.86 -37.50
N ILE A 495 20.88 5.73 -37.75
CA ILE A 495 22.14 5.77 -37.00
C ILE A 495 21.89 6.12 -35.53
N VAL A 496 21.16 7.20 -35.27
CA VAL A 496 20.86 7.65 -33.90
C VAL A 496 20.05 6.59 -33.16
N GLY A 497 19.09 5.94 -33.83
CA GLY A 497 18.24 4.90 -33.24
C GLY A 497 19.05 3.69 -32.80
N GLY A 498 19.89 3.15 -33.68
CA GLY A 498 20.75 2.02 -33.34
C GLY A 498 21.70 2.29 -32.19
N TRP A 499 22.16 3.54 -32.03
CA TRP A 499 22.96 3.92 -30.87
C TRP A 499 22.14 4.05 -29.59
N LEU A 500 20.93 4.62 -29.64
CA LEU A 500 20.05 4.72 -28.48
C LEU A 500 19.69 3.36 -27.88
N GLU A 501 19.60 2.31 -28.71
CA GLU A 501 19.35 0.93 -28.28
C GLU A 501 20.48 0.33 -27.42
N CYS A 502 21.67 0.94 -27.40
CA CYS A 502 22.84 0.41 -26.70
C CYS A 502 23.43 1.33 -25.62
N VAL A 503 23.14 2.64 -25.64
CA VAL A 503 23.81 3.61 -24.75
C VAL A 503 23.03 4.00 -23.50
N GLY A 504 21.73 3.71 -23.43
CA GLY A 504 20.83 4.18 -22.36
C GLY A 504 20.65 5.71 -22.36
N PRO A 505 20.28 6.34 -21.23
CA PRO A 505 20.11 7.79 -21.14
C PRO A 505 21.38 8.56 -21.57
N THR A 506 21.22 9.50 -22.50
CA THR A 506 22.32 10.33 -23.03
C THR A 506 21.82 11.70 -23.49
N THR A 507 22.67 12.73 -23.44
CA THR A 507 22.35 14.03 -24.03
C THR A 507 22.67 14.05 -25.53
N ALA A 508 22.02 14.95 -26.29
CA ALA A 508 22.29 15.13 -27.71
C ALA A 508 23.76 15.53 -27.96
N ALA A 509 24.33 16.39 -27.10
CA ALA A 509 25.73 16.80 -27.18
C ALA A 509 26.70 15.62 -26.95
N ALA A 510 26.41 14.76 -25.96
CA ALA A 510 27.22 13.58 -25.71
C ALA A 510 27.16 12.60 -26.88
N LEU A 511 25.97 12.38 -27.46
CA LEU A 511 25.81 11.50 -28.61
C LEU A 511 26.47 12.06 -29.88
N ALA A 512 26.40 13.36 -30.11
CA ALA A 512 27.08 14.04 -31.23
C ALA A 512 28.61 13.91 -31.12
N ALA A 513 29.17 14.20 -29.94
CA ALA A 513 30.59 13.97 -29.66
C ALA A 513 30.96 12.49 -29.83
N ARG A 514 30.06 11.58 -29.44
CA ARG A 514 30.27 10.15 -29.60
C ARG A 514 30.37 9.77 -31.08
N LEU A 515 29.37 10.13 -31.88
CA LEU A 515 29.32 9.75 -33.30
C LEU A 515 30.32 10.52 -34.18
N GLY A 516 30.88 11.63 -33.69
CA GLY A 516 31.66 12.54 -34.53
C GLY A 516 30.79 13.25 -35.57
N LEU A 517 29.52 13.50 -35.22
CA LEU A 517 28.54 14.22 -36.04
C LEU A 517 28.27 15.61 -35.42
N GLY A 518 27.83 16.56 -36.23
CA GLY A 518 27.40 17.86 -35.71
C GLY A 518 26.09 17.73 -34.90
N SER A 519 25.96 18.49 -33.81
CA SER A 519 24.81 18.43 -32.90
C SER A 519 23.46 18.56 -33.62
N SER A 520 23.35 19.47 -34.59
CA SER A 520 22.10 19.66 -35.35
C SER A 520 21.67 18.42 -36.13
N ARG A 521 22.59 17.59 -36.62
CA ARG A 521 22.25 16.34 -37.31
C ARG A 521 21.73 15.28 -36.35
N VAL A 522 22.33 15.19 -35.17
CA VAL A 522 21.86 14.27 -34.13
C VAL A 522 20.48 14.70 -33.61
N GLU A 523 20.25 15.99 -33.43
CA GLU A 523 18.93 16.53 -33.04
C GLU A 523 17.84 16.21 -34.07
N ILE A 524 18.14 16.30 -35.38
CA ILE A 524 17.20 15.89 -36.44
C ILE A 524 16.84 14.40 -36.30
N GLY A 525 17.83 13.52 -36.13
CA GLY A 525 17.59 12.09 -35.95
C GLY A 525 16.80 11.78 -34.66
N LEU A 526 17.12 12.45 -33.55
CA LEU A 526 16.41 12.30 -32.28
C LEU A 526 14.95 12.76 -32.36
N ALA A 527 14.68 13.90 -33.01
CA ALA A 527 13.32 14.39 -33.24
C ALA A 527 12.50 13.44 -34.13
N ALA A 528 13.13 12.86 -35.17
CA ALA A 528 12.48 11.87 -36.02
C ALA A 528 12.13 10.58 -35.24
N LEU A 529 13.00 10.13 -34.31
CA LEU A 529 12.74 8.98 -33.44
C LEU A 529 11.65 9.24 -32.38
N GLU A 530 11.57 10.46 -31.87
CA GLU A 530 10.48 10.88 -30.97
C GLU A 530 9.13 10.79 -31.69
N GLY A 531 9.08 11.30 -32.93
CA GLY A 531 7.87 11.25 -33.75
C GLY A 531 7.34 9.84 -34.02
N THR A 532 8.21 8.81 -34.02
CA THR A 532 7.80 7.42 -34.22
C THR A 532 7.55 6.63 -32.94
N GLY A 533 7.73 7.21 -31.75
CA GLY A 533 7.53 6.45 -30.50
C GLY A 533 8.79 5.79 -29.92
N ALA A 534 9.91 5.80 -30.65
CA ALA A 534 11.08 4.96 -30.35
C ALA A 534 11.95 5.56 -29.23
N ALA A 535 12.10 6.89 -29.24
CA ALA A 535 12.87 7.62 -28.23
C ALA A 535 11.95 8.45 -27.33
N LEU A 536 12.37 8.62 -26.08
CA LEU A 536 11.76 9.51 -25.11
C LEU A 536 12.78 10.57 -24.66
N ARG A 537 12.27 11.79 -24.51
CA ARG A 537 13.01 12.96 -24.06
C ARG A 537 12.59 13.35 -22.65
N GLY A 538 13.55 13.59 -21.77
CA GLY A 538 13.29 13.89 -20.35
C GLY A 538 14.55 14.04 -19.50
N HIS A 539 14.41 13.98 -18.19
CA HIS A 539 15.51 13.99 -17.23
C HIS A 539 15.49 12.67 -16.46
N PHE A 540 16.36 11.72 -16.84
CA PHE A 540 16.30 10.34 -16.34
C PHE A 540 17.37 10.07 -15.28
N THR A 541 18.55 10.65 -15.47
CA THR A 541 19.71 10.48 -14.57
C THR A 541 19.62 11.46 -13.39
N PRO A 542 19.66 10.99 -12.13
CA PRO A 542 19.51 11.86 -10.97
C PRO A 542 20.60 12.94 -10.89
N GLY A 543 20.21 14.20 -10.65
CA GLY A 543 21.13 15.33 -10.52
C GLY A 543 21.54 16.00 -11.83
N THR A 544 21.10 15.48 -12.98
CA THR A 544 21.31 16.09 -14.29
C THR A 544 20.27 17.19 -14.55
N THR A 545 20.70 18.33 -15.08
CA THR A 545 19.80 19.42 -15.49
C THR A 545 19.62 19.51 -17.00
N ASP A 546 20.54 18.89 -17.76
CA ASP A 546 20.46 18.80 -19.20
C ASP A 546 19.36 17.81 -19.62
N GLU A 547 18.77 18.06 -20.79
CA GLU A 547 17.77 17.20 -21.40
C GLU A 547 18.42 15.95 -21.98
N GLU A 548 17.92 14.79 -21.56
CA GLU A 548 18.39 13.48 -21.96
C GLU A 548 17.40 12.79 -22.91
N TRP A 549 17.94 11.86 -23.67
CA TRP A 549 17.24 11.01 -24.62
C TRP A 549 17.53 9.55 -24.27
N CYS A 550 16.50 8.72 -24.31
CA CYS A 550 16.64 7.28 -24.06
C CYS A 550 15.73 6.50 -25.00
N ASP A 551 16.19 5.33 -25.44
CA ASP A 551 15.33 4.35 -26.08
C ASP A 551 14.20 3.93 -25.11
N ARG A 552 12.97 3.86 -25.64
CA ARG A 552 11.78 3.55 -24.84
C ARG A 552 11.89 2.19 -24.14
N ARG A 553 12.41 1.17 -24.81
CA ARG A 553 12.49 -0.21 -24.26
C ARG A 553 13.53 -0.29 -23.15
N LEU A 554 14.69 0.35 -23.35
CA LEU A 554 15.71 0.48 -22.31
C LEU A 554 15.17 1.24 -21.11
N LEU A 555 14.50 2.37 -21.34
CA LEU A 555 13.91 3.16 -20.26
C LEU A 555 12.89 2.33 -19.46
N ALA A 556 11.94 1.66 -20.13
CA ALA A 556 10.98 0.77 -19.46
C ALA A 556 11.66 -0.34 -18.65
N ARG A 557 12.81 -0.88 -19.12
CA ARG A 557 13.60 -1.86 -18.39
C ARG A 557 14.29 -1.25 -17.16
N ILE A 558 14.85 -0.05 -17.27
CA ILE A 558 15.43 0.69 -16.13
C ILE A 558 14.37 0.96 -15.06
N HIS A 559 13.18 1.41 -15.47
CA HIS A 559 12.04 1.60 -14.57
C HIS A 559 11.66 0.30 -13.85
N ARG A 560 11.48 -0.81 -14.59
CA ARG A 560 11.16 -2.12 -13.99
C ARG A 560 12.23 -2.60 -13.02
N LEU A 561 13.51 -2.41 -13.32
CA LEU A 561 14.60 -2.78 -12.42
C LEU A 561 14.65 -1.88 -11.18
N THR A 562 14.48 -0.57 -11.35
CA THR A 562 14.37 0.41 -10.25
C THR A 562 13.24 0.01 -9.30
N LEU A 563 12.04 -0.23 -9.84
CA LEU A 563 10.89 -0.71 -9.08
C LEU A 563 11.14 -2.08 -8.46
N GLY A 564 11.79 -3.00 -9.16
CA GLY A 564 12.13 -4.34 -8.66
C GLY A 564 13.10 -4.29 -7.47
N ARG A 565 14.08 -3.37 -7.50
CA ARG A 565 15.03 -3.13 -6.41
C ARG A 565 14.35 -2.48 -5.21
N LEU A 566 13.52 -1.46 -5.44
CA LEU A 566 12.66 -0.87 -4.41
C LEU A 566 11.74 -1.93 -3.78
N ARG A 567 11.07 -2.76 -4.59
CA ARG A 567 10.23 -3.89 -4.15
C ARG A 567 11.03 -4.87 -3.29
N ARG A 568 12.22 -5.29 -3.72
CA ARG A 568 13.10 -6.19 -2.95
C ARG A 568 13.56 -5.59 -1.63
N SER A 569 13.74 -4.27 -1.57
CA SER A 569 14.12 -3.58 -0.32
C SER A 569 12.99 -3.51 0.73
N ILE A 570 11.73 -3.64 0.28
CA ILE A 570 10.50 -3.55 1.10
C ILE A 570 9.85 -4.95 1.30
N GLU A 571 10.34 -5.99 0.62
CA GLU A 571 9.71 -7.31 0.66
C GLU A 571 9.82 -7.95 2.05
N PRO A 572 8.68 -8.40 2.62
CA PRO A 572 8.67 -9.03 3.94
C PRO A 572 9.49 -10.32 3.96
N VAL A 573 10.21 -10.57 5.06
CA VAL A 573 10.99 -11.79 5.24
C VAL A 573 10.10 -12.99 5.57
N PRO A 574 10.48 -14.23 5.21
CA PRO A 574 9.78 -15.43 5.67
C PRO A 574 9.75 -15.54 7.20
N PRO A 575 8.75 -16.21 7.81
CA PRO A 575 8.72 -16.43 9.26
C PRO A 575 9.96 -17.12 9.82
N ALA A 576 10.60 -18.01 9.05
CA ALA A 576 11.85 -18.67 9.45
C ALA A 576 13.00 -17.66 9.66
N ASP A 577 13.16 -16.69 8.76
CA ASP A 577 14.16 -15.62 8.90
C ASP A 577 13.84 -14.70 10.08
N PHE A 578 12.56 -14.45 10.34
CA PHE A 578 12.17 -13.70 11.53
C PHE A 578 12.54 -14.45 12.82
N VAL A 579 12.40 -15.78 12.86
CA VAL A 579 12.84 -16.60 14.00
C VAL A 579 14.37 -16.57 14.15
N ARG A 580 15.14 -16.65 13.05
CA ARG A 580 16.61 -16.47 13.06
C ARG A 580 17.01 -15.11 13.63
N PHE A 581 16.29 -14.06 13.21
CA PHE A 581 16.46 -12.73 13.77
C PHE A 581 16.19 -12.71 15.28
N LEU A 582 15.08 -13.31 15.75
CA LEU A 582 14.74 -13.36 17.18
C LEU A 582 15.80 -14.09 18.01
N PHE A 583 16.44 -15.14 17.49
CA PHE A 583 17.55 -15.82 18.18
C PHE A 583 18.73 -14.90 18.44
N ARG A 584 19.05 -14.03 17.49
CA ARG A 584 20.12 -13.02 17.66
C ARG A 584 19.66 -11.89 18.57
N TRP A 585 18.44 -11.40 18.34
CA TRP A 585 17.87 -10.27 19.07
C TRP A 585 17.71 -10.54 20.56
N GLN A 586 17.39 -11.79 20.93
CA GLN A 586 17.28 -12.23 22.32
C GLN A 586 18.49 -13.06 22.80
N HIS A 587 19.65 -12.94 22.14
CA HIS A 587 20.91 -13.51 22.61
C HIS A 587 20.97 -15.05 22.75
N LEU A 588 20.10 -15.78 22.06
CA LEU A 588 20.05 -17.26 22.06
C LEU A 588 21.00 -17.88 21.03
N GLN A 589 21.43 -17.12 20.03
CA GLN A 589 22.39 -17.59 19.05
C GLN A 589 23.80 -17.63 19.68
N PRO A 590 24.56 -18.73 19.51
CA PRO A 590 25.96 -18.78 19.92
C PRO A 590 26.76 -17.57 19.41
N GLY A 591 27.55 -16.95 20.29
CA GLY A 591 28.31 -15.73 19.97
C GLY A 591 27.54 -14.41 20.12
N THR A 592 26.23 -14.44 20.36
CA THR A 592 25.42 -13.23 20.67
C THR A 592 25.14 -13.06 22.16
N GLN A 593 25.54 -14.01 23.00
CA GLN A 593 25.28 -14.05 24.43
C GLN A 593 25.96 -12.90 25.18
N LEU A 594 25.24 -12.29 26.12
CA LEU A 594 25.76 -11.22 26.97
C LEU A 594 26.61 -11.80 28.11
N HIS A 595 27.39 -10.94 28.78
CA HIS A 595 28.35 -11.36 29.80
C HIS A 595 28.15 -10.61 31.11
N GLY A 596 28.36 -11.33 32.22
CA GLY A 596 28.34 -10.77 33.56
C GLY A 596 27.01 -10.12 33.94
N ARG A 597 27.10 -9.20 34.89
CA ARG A 597 25.96 -8.63 35.61
C ARG A 597 25.16 -7.63 34.82
N ASP A 598 25.86 -6.76 34.10
CA ASP A 598 25.24 -5.74 33.26
C ASP A 598 24.50 -6.42 32.10
N GLY A 599 25.12 -7.47 31.52
CA GLY A 599 24.46 -8.32 30.52
C GLY A 599 23.23 -9.03 31.08
N LEU A 600 23.29 -9.54 32.31
CA LEU A 600 22.13 -10.14 32.96
C LEU A 600 21.00 -9.12 33.19
N ALA A 601 21.32 -7.90 33.63
CA ALA A 601 20.33 -6.83 33.81
C ALA A 601 19.65 -6.45 32.47
N GLU A 602 20.41 -6.40 31.37
CA GLU A 602 19.87 -6.14 30.03
C GLU A 602 18.91 -7.25 29.56
N VAL A 603 19.29 -8.52 29.74
CA VAL A 603 18.40 -9.67 29.43
C VAL A 603 17.12 -9.61 30.25
N LEU A 604 17.22 -9.28 31.55
CA LEU A 604 16.05 -9.14 32.42
C LEU A 604 15.17 -7.96 31.99
N GLY A 605 15.75 -6.82 31.63
CA GLY A 605 15.02 -5.67 31.08
C GLY A 605 14.34 -5.96 29.74
N GLN A 606 14.92 -6.82 28.91
CA GLN A 606 14.31 -7.27 27.65
C GLN A 606 13.14 -8.25 27.90
N LEU A 607 13.28 -9.15 28.87
CA LEU A 607 12.29 -10.21 29.16
C LEU A 607 11.25 -9.83 30.22
N GLN A 608 11.39 -8.72 30.92
CA GLN A 608 10.47 -8.31 31.99
C GLN A 608 9.03 -8.21 31.49
N GLY A 609 8.06 -8.54 32.34
CA GLY A 609 6.64 -8.64 31.97
C GLY A 609 6.19 -10.03 31.52
N LEU A 610 7.12 -10.94 31.23
CA LEU A 610 6.84 -12.36 31.00
C LEU A 610 6.81 -13.14 32.32
N GLU A 611 5.80 -13.99 32.49
CA GLU A 611 5.75 -14.95 33.60
C GLU A 611 6.13 -16.34 33.10
N LEU A 612 7.32 -16.81 33.46
CA LEU A 612 7.85 -18.12 33.07
C LEU A 612 7.95 -19.04 34.29
N PRO A 613 7.89 -20.38 34.12
CA PRO A 613 8.03 -21.31 35.24
C PRO A 613 9.27 -20.98 36.09
N ALA A 614 9.09 -20.82 37.41
CA ALA A 614 10.13 -20.30 38.31
C ALA A 614 11.50 -20.99 38.17
N ARG A 615 11.52 -22.32 38.01
CA ARG A 615 12.76 -23.09 37.82
C ARG A 615 13.41 -22.89 36.45
N ALA A 616 12.65 -22.54 35.42
CA ALA A 616 13.17 -22.40 34.04
C ALA A 616 14.10 -21.19 33.91
N TRP A 617 13.85 -20.11 34.66
CA TRP A 617 14.68 -18.90 34.65
C TRP A 617 16.17 -19.20 34.80
N GLU A 618 16.57 -19.81 35.92
CA GLU A 618 17.99 -20.09 36.20
C GLU A 618 18.51 -21.39 35.56
N ALA A 619 17.62 -22.30 35.13
CA ALA A 619 18.03 -23.58 34.55
C ALA A 619 18.19 -23.54 33.03
N GLN A 620 17.43 -22.69 32.34
CA GLN A 620 17.29 -22.71 30.88
C GLN A 620 17.32 -21.32 30.26
N ILE A 621 16.55 -20.36 30.78
CA ILE A 621 16.32 -19.07 30.11
C ILE A 621 17.54 -18.15 30.20
N LEU A 622 18.05 -17.92 31.42
CA LEU A 622 19.21 -17.05 31.65
C LEU A 622 20.53 -17.69 31.17
N PRO A 623 20.82 -18.99 31.44
CA PRO A 623 22.04 -19.62 30.93
C PRO A 623 22.14 -19.67 29.40
N ALA A 624 21.01 -19.63 28.69
CA ALA A 624 21.02 -19.61 27.22
C ALA A 624 21.37 -18.23 26.64
N ARG A 625 21.15 -17.14 27.39
CA ARG A 625 21.34 -15.75 26.96
C ARG A 625 22.57 -15.06 27.56
N VAL A 626 23.03 -15.55 28.71
CA VAL A 626 24.21 -15.03 29.43
C VAL A 626 25.30 -16.10 29.43
N ALA A 627 26.41 -15.81 28.75
CA ALA A 627 27.57 -16.69 28.73
C ALA A 627 28.14 -16.83 30.14
N HIS A 628 28.41 -18.08 30.55
CA HIS A 628 28.92 -18.40 31.89
C HIS A 628 28.05 -17.87 33.05
N TYR A 629 26.72 -17.90 32.91
CA TYR A 629 25.78 -17.45 33.93
C TYR A 629 26.11 -17.95 35.35
N ASP A 630 26.33 -17.02 36.29
CA ASP A 630 26.49 -17.28 37.71
C ASP A 630 25.22 -16.89 38.49
N PRO A 631 24.56 -17.83 39.20
CA PRO A 631 23.43 -17.52 40.07
C PRO A 631 23.71 -16.43 41.12
N ALA A 632 24.97 -16.20 41.53
CA ALA A 632 25.34 -15.13 42.44
C ALA A 632 25.06 -13.72 41.87
N ASP A 633 25.13 -13.56 40.55
CA ASP A 633 24.90 -12.27 39.89
C ASP A 633 23.44 -11.83 40.05
N LEU A 634 22.49 -12.75 39.77
CA LEU A 634 21.06 -12.52 39.95
C LEU A 634 20.73 -12.23 41.43
N GLU A 635 21.36 -12.96 42.35
CA GLU A 635 21.11 -12.77 43.77
C GLU A 635 21.50 -11.37 44.24
N GLN A 636 22.68 -10.88 43.85
CA GLN A 636 23.08 -9.53 44.24
C GLN A 636 22.39 -8.42 43.42
N LEU A 637 21.91 -8.68 42.19
CA LEU A 637 20.99 -7.76 41.51
C LEU A 637 19.69 -7.57 42.31
N CYS A 638 19.14 -8.65 42.87
CA CYS A 638 17.98 -8.54 43.76
C CYS A 638 18.33 -7.84 45.09
N LEU A 639 19.42 -8.23 45.75
CA LEU A 639 19.81 -7.63 47.05
C LEU A 639 20.20 -6.15 46.93
N SER A 640 20.72 -5.72 45.78
CA SER A 640 21.00 -4.30 45.50
C SER A 640 19.73 -3.47 45.26
N GLY A 641 18.59 -4.12 45.08
CA GLY A 641 17.32 -3.47 44.73
C GLY A 641 17.18 -3.10 43.25
N ALA A 642 18.11 -3.51 42.38
CA ALA A 642 18.02 -3.27 40.94
C ALA A 642 16.92 -4.13 40.27
N VAL A 643 16.76 -5.37 40.73
CA VAL A 643 15.80 -6.35 40.19
C VAL A 643 14.83 -6.80 41.26
N ALA A 644 13.54 -6.81 40.94
CA ALA A 644 12.50 -7.45 41.74
C ALA A 644 11.99 -8.70 41.04
N TRP A 645 11.36 -9.60 41.80
CA TRP A 645 10.73 -10.79 41.25
C TRP A 645 9.40 -11.07 41.92
N GLY A 646 8.49 -11.74 41.21
CA GLY A 646 7.17 -12.05 41.73
C GLY A 646 6.23 -12.50 40.63
N ARG A 647 4.99 -12.78 40.99
CA ARG A 647 3.93 -13.05 40.00
C ARG A 647 3.17 -11.75 39.76
N LEU A 648 3.22 -11.27 38.52
CA LEU A 648 2.58 -10.04 38.06
C LEU A 648 1.06 -10.19 37.93
N ARG A 649 0.54 -11.41 37.74
CA ARG A 649 -0.91 -11.67 37.75
C ARG A 649 -1.39 -12.23 39.09
N PRO A 650 -2.32 -11.55 39.79
CA PRO A 650 -3.02 -12.17 40.91
C PRO A 650 -4.07 -13.17 40.39
N ASP A 651 -4.24 -14.31 41.08
CA ASP A 651 -5.37 -15.22 40.87
C ASP A 651 -6.64 -14.59 41.48
N LEU A 652 -7.25 -13.63 40.78
CA LEU A 652 -8.57 -13.10 41.12
C LEU A 652 -9.62 -13.70 40.18
N PRO A 653 -10.88 -13.90 40.63
CA PRO A 653 -11.97 -14.35 39.75
C PRO A 653 -12.14 -13.35 38.59
N GLU A 654 -12.19 -13.86 37.36
CA GLU A 654 -12.51 -13.07 36.17
C GLU A 654 -13.87 -12.40 36.36
N SER A 655 -13.95 -11.08 36.22
CA SER A 655 -15.22 -10.39 36.06
C SER A 655 -15.87 -10.86 34.75
N GLU A 656 -17.16 -11.20 34.79
CA GLU A 656 -17.93 -11.82 33.69
C GLU A 656 -17.94 -10.99 32.37
N ASP A 657 -17.47 -9.74 32.38
CA ASP A 657 -17.45 -8.81 31.24
C ASP A 657 -16.14 -8.81 30.41
N GLU A 658 -15.10 -9.56 30.80
CA GLU A 658 -13.78 -9.53 30.14
C GLU A 658 -13.47 -10.78 29.31
N THR A 659 -14.06 -10.89 28.11
CA THR A 659 -13.59 -11.85 27.11
C THR A 659 -12.27 -11.37 26.47
N PRO A 660 -11.15 -12.10 26.57
CA PRO A 660 -9.88 -11.70 25.98
C PRO A 660 -9.87 -11.91 24.45
N ASP A 661 -9.20 -11.02 23.71
CA ASP A 661 -9.06 -11.08 22.24
C ASP A 661 -8.40 -12.38 21.72
N ILE A 662 -7.62 -13.05 22.58
CA ILE A 662 -6.95 -14.34 22.33
C ILE A 662 -7.19 -15.21 23.56
N PRO A 663 -7.56 -16.50 23.44
CA PRO A 663 -7.74 -17.38 24.59
C PRO A 663 -6.44 -17.48 25.41
N ILE A 664 -6.45 -16.85 26.58
CA ILE A 664 -5.36 -16.88 27.56
C ILE A 664 -5.48 -18.20 28.34
N ARG A 665 -4.36 -18.84 28.67
CA ARG A 665 -4.39 -20.08 29.46
C ARG A 665 -5.01 -19.84 30.83
N PRO A 666 -5.95 -20.70 31.29
CA PRO A 666 -6.47 -20.62 32.65
C PRO A 666 -5.35 -20.85 33.67
N ALA A 667 -5.36 -20.09 34.77
CA ALA A 667 -4.43 -20.24 35.87
C ALA A 667 -4.55 -21.65 36.45
N ARG A 668 -3.49 -22.45 36.33
CA ARG A 668 -3.41 -23.75 37.01
C ARG A 668 -3.23 -23.52 38.51
N ALA A 669 -3.91 -24.33 39.31
CA ALA A 669 -3.78 -24.37 40.77
C ALA A 669 -2.31 -24.31 41.23
N PRO A 670 -2.02 -23.68 42.38
CA PRO A 670 -0.66 -23.36 42.81
C PRO A 670 0.16 -24.63 43.09
N GLY A 671 0.88 -25.11 42.08
CA GLY A 671 1.94 -26.10 42.21
C GLY A 671 3.33 -25.45 42.26
N ARG A 672 4.38 -26.23 42.51
CA ARG A 672 5.79 -25.77 42.46
C ARG A 672 6.29 -25.31 41.07
N THR A 673 5.40 -25.30 40.09
CA THR A 673 5.60 -24.83 38.71
C THR A 673 4.97 -23.46 38.46
N ALA A 674 4.58 -22.74 39.52
CA ALA A 674 4.02 -21.40 39.41
C ALA A 674 4.93 -20.48 38.56
N PRO A 675 4.36 -19.74 37.60
CA PRO A 675 5.14 -18.83 36.78
C PRO A 675 5.50 -17.58 37.58
N LEU A 676 6.72 -17.07 37.38
CA LEU A 676 7.25 -15.86 38.01
C LEU A 676 7.87 -14.98 36.93
N ALA A 677 7.87 -13.68 37.18
CA ALA A 677 8.60 -12.69 36.42
C ALA A 677 9.77 -12.15 37.25
N PHE A 678 10.86 -11.84 36.55
CA PHE A 678 11.91 -10.95 37.05
C PHE A 678 11.78 -9.64 36.29
N VAL A 679 11.85 -8.52 37.01
CA VAL A 679 11.61 -7.18 36.44
C VAL A 679 12.60 -6.19 37.02
N LEU A 680 12.90 -5.13 36.27
CA LEU A 680 13.64 -4.00 36.82
C LEU A 680 12.78 -3.33 37.89
N ARG A 681 13.37 -3.01 39.04
CA ARG A 681 12.64 -2.49 40.20
C ARG A 681 11.90 -1.18 39.88
N GLU A 682 12.49 -0.35 39.04
CA GLU A 682 11.90 0.91 38.56
C GLU A 682 10.66 0.71 37.67
N ASP A 683 10.59 -0.42 36.97
CA ASP A 683 9.48 -0.77 36.07
C ASP A 683 8.36 -1.57 36.75
N LEU A 684 8.64 -2.12 37.93
CA LEU A 684 7.68 -2.88 38.73
C LEU A 684 6.32 -2.15 38.92
N PRO A 685 6.25 -0.83 39.22
CA PRO A 685 4.97 -0.16 39.46
C PRO A 685 4.00 -0.21 38.28
N TRP A 686 4.46 0.03 37.05
CA TRP A 686 3.60 0.04 35.88
C TRP A 686 3.29 -1.36 35.35
N LEU A 687 4.17 -2.34 35.62
CA LEU A 687 3.94 -3.76 35.32
C LEU A 687 2.92 -4.40 36.27
N LEU A 688 2.91 -4.01 37.55
CA LEU A 688 1.96 -4.49 38.55
C LEU A 688 0.60 -3.79 38.52
N GLY A 689 0.53 -2.54 38.04
CA GLY A 689 -0.70 -1.73 38.08
C GLY A 689 -1.29 -1.61 39.49
N ARG A 690 -2.60 -1.37 39.59
CA ARG A 690 -3.29 -1.31 40.88
C ARG A 690 -3.33 -2.68 41.55
N GLY A 691 -2.91 -2.75 42.81
CA GLY A 691 -2.96 -3.96 43.63
C GLY A 691 -4.40 -4.38 43.99
N PRO A 692 -4.57 -5.59 44.54
CA PRO A 692 -5.89 -6.19 44.80
C PRO A 692 -6.79 -5.47 45.82
N GLY A 693 -6.37 -4.37 46.45
CA GLY A 693 -7.15 -3.59 47.42
C GLY A 693 -7.36 -4.29 48.77
N GLU A 694 -7.94 -5.50 48.76
CA GLU A 694 -8.11 -6.38 49.91
C GLU A 694 -7.37 -7.72 49.71
N ALA A 695 -6.99 -8.36 50.82
CA ALA A 695 -6.41 -9.70 50.82
C ALA A 695 -7.42 -10.76 50.32
N PRO A 696 -7.04 -11.68 49.42
CA PRO A 696 -7.95 -12.72 48.92
C PRO A 696 -8.63 -13.51 50.05
N ARG A 697 -9.94 -13.75 49.90
CA ARG A 697 -10.78 -14.39 50.93
C ARG A 697 -10.57 -15.91 51.03
N ASP A 698 -9.88 -16.52 50.07
CA ASP A 698 -9.67 -17.96 49.90
C ASP A 698 -8.26 -18.45 50.35
N LEU A 699 -7.55 -17.66 51.15
CA LEU A 699 -6.22 -18.03 51.63
C LEU A 699 -6.28 -19.12 52.73
N PRO A 700 -5.40 -20.14 52.69
CA PRO A 700 -5.19 -21.05 53.81
C PRO A 700 -4.87 -20.30 55.11
N SER A 701 -5.26 -20.83 56.27
CA SER A 701 -5.06 -20.19 57.59
C SER A 701 -3.62 -19.72 57.82
N ASP A 702 -2.66 -20.58 57.49
CA ASP A 702 -1.24 -20.32 57.70
C ASP A 702 -0.74 -19.21 56.75
N ALA A 703 -1.21 -19.22 55.49
CA ALA A 703 -0.92 -18.17 54.51
C ALA A 703 -1.55 -16.83 54.91
N ARG A 704 -2.76 -16.84 55.47
CA ARG A 704 -3.42 -15.63 55.96
C ARG A 704 -2.67 -15.03 57.15
N ALA A 705 -2.25 -15.85 58.11
CA ALA A 705 -1.47 -15.39 59.26
C ALA A 705 -0.13 -14.75 58.85
N VAL A 706 0.54 -15.31 57.83
CA VAL A 706 1.77 -14.73 57.26
C VAL A 706 1.48 -13.42 56.52
N PHE A 707 0.41 -13.36 55.73
CA PHE A 707 0.00 -12.14 55.03
C PHE A 707 -0.29 -11.00 56.01
N ASP A 708 -1.14 -11.23 57.02
CA ASP A 708 -1.52 -10.24 58.04
C ASP A 708 -0.31 -9.79 58.89
N HIS A 709 0.72 -10.63 59.02
CA HIS A 709 1.98 -10.26 59.65
C HIS A 709 2.78 -9.29 58.78
N LEU A 710 2.96 -9.60 57.49
CA LEU A 710 3.72 -8.76 56.55
C LEU A 710 3.03 -7.42 56.30
N GLU A 711 1.70 -7.39 56.30
CA GLU A 711 0.90 -6.16 56.21
C GLU A 711 1.14 -5.23 57.40
N ARG A 712 1.17 -5.78 58.63
CA ARG A 712 1.33 -4.98 59.86
C ARG A 712 2.77 -4.62 60.21
N ARG A 713 3.73 -5.50 59.90
CA ARG A 713 5.14 -5.37 60.32
C ARG A 713 6.09 -4.99 59.17
N GLY A 714 5.61 -5.02 57.93
CA GLY A 714 6.42 -4.77 56.74
C GLY A 714 7.35 -5.95 56.41
N ALA A 715 8.47 -5.65 55.75
CA ALA A 715 9.41 -6.65 55.28
C ALA A 715 10.11 -7.38 56.45
N SER A 716 9.91 -8.71 56.55
CA SER A 716 10.37 -9.53 57.69
C SER A 716 11.19 -10.74 57.26
N PHE A 717 12.13 -11.18 58.10
CA PHE A 717 12.86 -12.43 57.87
C PHE A 717 11.98 -13.66 58.18
N LEU A 718 12.25 -14.79 57.52
CA LEU A 718 11.50 -16.05 57.73
C LEU A 718 11.43 -16.46 59.22
N ALA A 719 12.53 -16.29 59.96
CA ALA A 719 12.58 -16.63 61.38
C ALA A 719 11.65 -15.75 62.24
N ASP A 720 11.51 -14.47 61.88
CA ASP A 720 10.64 -13.53 62.59
C ASP A 720 9.18 -13.77 62.23
N ILE A 721 8.89 -14.10 60.96
CA ILE A 721 7.56 -14.52 60.50
C ILE A 721 7.12 -15.77 61.29
N ALA A 722 7.93 -16.84 61.30
CA ALA A 722 7.62 -18.08 62.00
C ALA A 722 7.40 -17.87 63.51
N ARG A 723 8.25 -17.05 64.14
CA ARG A 723 8.11 -16.71 65.57
C ARG A 723 6.83 -15.93 65.86
N ALA A 724 6.48 -14.96 65.01
CA ALA A 724 5.34 -14.08 65.23
C ALA A 724 3.99 -14.75 64.91
N THR A 725 3.96 -15.70 63.96
CA THR A 725 2.75 -16.46 63.61
C THR A 725 2.58 -17.75 64.41
N GLY A 726 3.61 -18.19 65.14
CA GLY A 726 3.62 -19.45 65.87
C GLY A 726 3.75 -20.69 64.98
N LEU A 727 4.05 -20.51 63.69
CA LEU A 727 4.23 -21.60 62.73
C LEU A 727 5.61 -22.24 62.86
N LEU A 728 5.69 -23.54 62.56
CA LEU A 728 6.98 -24.18 62.32
C LEU A 728 7.66 -23.55 61.09
N PRO A 729 9.00 -23.43 61.03
CA PRO A 729 9.70 -22.82 59.89
C PRO A 729 9.33 -23.45 58.54
N ALA A 730 9.05 -24.76 58.51
CA ALA A 730 8.60 -25.46 57.31
C ALA A 730 7.18 -25.04 56.86
N SER A 731 6.26 -24.86 57.81
CA SER A 731 4.89 -24.39 57.54
C SER A 731 4.91 -22.91 57.10
N ALA A 732 5.79 -22.09 57.68
CA ALA A 732 6.01 -20.71 57.24
C ALA A 732 6.58 -20.64 55.81
N GLU A 733 7.51 -21.54 55.43
CA GLU A 733 8.00 -21.68 54.05
C GLU A 733 6.87 -22.06 53.08
N GLU A 734 6.01 -23.01 53.44
CA GLU A 734 4.87 -23.43 52.62
C GLU A 734 3.82 -22.32 52.48
N ALA A 735 3.54 -21.59 53.57
CA ALA A 735 2.67 -20.42 53.57
C ALA A 735 3.20 -19.31 52.66
N LEU A 736 4.50 -18.99 52.74
CA LEU A 736 5.15 -18.03 51.84
C LEU A 736 5.07 -18.48 50.38
N TRP A 737 5.31 -19.77 50.09
CA TRP A 737 5.14 -20.29 48.73
C TRP A 737 3.70 -20.12 48.22
N ALA A 738 2.69 -20.39 49.06
CA ALA A 738 1.29 -20.20 48.69
C ALA A 738 0.96 -18.72 48.36
N LEU A 739 1.58 -17.78 49.08
CA LEU A 739 1.43 -16.34 48.83
C LEU A 739 2.21 -15.87 47.58
N VAL A 740 3.43 -16.36 47.38
CA VAL A 740 4.24 -16.12 46.16
C VAL A 740 3.52 -16.66 44.93
N ALA A 741 3.00 -17.88 45.02
CA ALA A 741 2.26 -18.51 43.94
C ALA A 741 0.99 -17.72 43.57
N ARG A 742 0.38 -16.99 44.52
CA ARG A 742 -0.76 -16.07 44.27
C ARG A 742 -0.34 -14.64 43.88
N GLY A 743 0.96 -14.33 43.82
CA GLY A 743 1.45 -13.00 43.48
C GLY A 743 1.28 -11.94 44.57
N LEU A 744 1.20 -12.35 45.83
CA LEU A 744 1.00 -11.43 46.96
C LEU A 744 2.30 -11.04 47.66
N VAL A 745 3.31 -11.92 47.60
CA VAL A 745 4.56 -11.79 48.35
C VAL A 745 5.76 -11.92 47.41
N THR A 746 6.80 -11.15 47.72
CA THR A 746 8.14 -11.17 47.10
C THR A 746 9.22 -11.25 48.19
N GLY A 747 10.49 -11.31 47.80
CA GLY A 747 11.62 -11.22 48.74
C GLY A 747 12.83 -10.51 48.17
N ASP A 748 13.67 -9.98 49.06
CA ASP A 748 14.86 -9.16 48.72
C ASP A 748 15.92 -9.92 47.89
N GLY A 749 15.88 -11.25 47.86
CA GLY A 749 16.87 -12.06 47.15
C GLY A 749 16.34 -13.41 46.68
N THR A 750 17.07 -14.05 45.78
CA THR A 750 16.66 -15.32 45.15
C THR A 750 17.06 -16.56 45.96
N ALA A 751 17.96 -16.46 46.95
CA ALA A 751 18.32 -17.61 47.78
C ALA A 751 17.13 -18.23 48.54
N GLY A 752 16.22 -17.39 49.04
CA GLY A 752 14.97 -17.84 49.67
C GLY A 752 14.06 -18.56 48.66
N LEU A 753 13.91 -18.00 47.46
CA LEU A 753 13.15 -18.60 46.36
C LEU A 753 13.74 -19.96 45.93
N ARG A 754 15.06 -20.06 45.76
CA ARG A 754 15.74 -21.33 45.43
C ARG A 754 15.48 -22.41 46.47
N ALA A 755 15.42 -22.05 47.76
CA ALA A 755 15.08 -22.98 48.82
C ALA A 755 13.63 -23.48 48.69
N LEU A 756 12.67 -22.58 48.41
CA LEU A 756 11.26 -22.91 48.19
C LEU A 756 11.01 -23.75 46.94
N LEU A 757 11.86 -23.63 45.92
CA LEU A 757 11.74 -24.39 44.68
C LEU A 757 12.31 -25.81 44.76
N ARG A 758 13.08 -26.20 45.79
CA ARG A 758 13.70 -27.54 45.88
C ARG A 758 12.71 -28.68 46.19
N PRO A 759 12.91 -29.90 45.63
CA PRO A 759 12.09 -31.08 45.94
C PRO A 759 12.24 -31.53 47.41
N ASP A 760 11.21 -32.16 47.99
CA ASP A 760 11.19 -32.52 49.41
C ASP A 760 12.24 -33.57 49.82
N GLY A 761 12.65 -34.45 48.89
CA GLY A 761 13.71 -35.44 49.11
C GLY A 761 15.09 -34.80 49.38
N GLU A 762 15.42 -33.72 48.68
CA GLU A 762 16.68 -33.00 48.87
C GLU A 762 16.68 -32.13 50.14
N ARG A 763 15.50 -31.65 50.57
CA ARG A 763 15.33 -30.93 51.84
C ARG A 763 15.61 -31.84 53.03
N ARG A 764 15.15 -33.11 52.99
CA ARG A 764 15.41 -34.12 54.04
C ARG A 764 16.90 -34.44 54.18
N ALA A 765 17.64 -34.57 53.08
CA ALA A 765 19.08 -34.85 53.10
C ALA A 765 19.91 -33.71 53.74
N ARG A 766 19.50 -32.45 53.53
CA ARG A 766 20.15 -31.27 54.15
C ARG A 766 19.81 -31.12 55.63
N ARG A 767 18.56 -31.44 56.04
CA ARG A 767 18.16 -31.53 57.45
C ARG A 767 18.97 -32.58 58.21
N LEU A 768 19.20 -33.76 57.61
CA LEU A 768 20.05 -34.80 58.19
C LEU A 768 21.53 -34.40 58.30
N ARG A 769 22.07 -33.60 57.36
CA ARG A 769 23.44 -33.05 57.45
C ARG A 769 23.58 -31.92 58.49
N ALA A 770 22.53 -31.13 58.72
CA ALA A 770 22.53 -30.08 59.75
C ALA A 770 22.54 -30.67 61.18
N VAL A 771 21.96 -31.86 61.37
CA VAL A 771 21.94 -32.58 62.67
C VAL A 771 23.30 -33.25 63.00
N ARG A 772 24.18 -33.48 62.02
CA ARG A 772 25.50 -34.13 62.19
C ARG A 772 26.69 -33.17 62.32
N GLY A 773 26.49 -31.98 62.91
CA GLY A 773 27.60 -31.17 63.45
C GLY A 773 28.43 -30.33 62.47
N GLY A 774 27.99 -30.13 61.23
CA GLY A 774 28.60 -29.14 60.34
C GLY A 774 27.98 -27.75 60.53
N ARG A 775 28.77 -26.71 60.83
CA ARG A 775 28.34 -25.30 60.75
C ARG A 775 27.82 -25.03 59.34
N ALA A 776 26.51 -25.13 59.13
CA ALA A 776 25.88 -24.57 57.95
C ALA A 776 26.10 -23.06 58.04
N ARG A 777 26.86 -22.48 57.10
CA ARG A 777 26.85 -21.02 56.90
C ARG A 777 25.39 -20.65 56.68
N LEU A 778 24.76 -20.06 57.69
CA LEU A 778 23.47 -19.40 57.58
C LEU A 778 23.71 -18.20 56.65
N LEU A 779 23.55 -18.41 55.34
CA LEU A 779 23.31 -17.29 54.44
C LEU A 779 22.02 -16.65 54.94
N PRO A 780 22.02 -15.37 55.35
CA PRO A 780 20.78 -14.71 55.74
C PRO A 780 19.89 -14.69 54.50
N ALA A 781 18.84 -15.51 54.51
CA ALA A 781 17.79 -15.43 53.52
C ALA A 781 17.16 -14.04 53.65
N GLY A 782 17.06 -13.30 52.55
CA GLY A 782 16.53 -11.93 52.54
C GLY A 782 15.15 -11.79 53.18
N ARG A 783 14.73 -10.56 53.42
CA ARG A 783 13.40 -10.29 53.97
C ARG A 783 12.32 -10.58 52.93
N TRP A 784 11.17 -11.01 53.40
CA TRP A 784 9.95 -11.20 52.62
C TRP A 784 9.04 -10.02 52.82
N SER A 785 8.42 -9.53 51.75
CA SER A 785 7.51 -8.37 51.80
C SER A 785 6.30 -8.60 50.91
N LEU A 786 5.24 -7.82 51.12
CA LEU A 786 4.14 -7.77 50.17
C LEU A 786 4.63 -7.19 48.84
N LEU A 787 4.19 -7.78 47.72
CA LEU A 787 4.62 -7.39 46.37
C LEU A 787 4.10 -5.98 46.00
N TYR A 788 2.91 -5.63 46.49
CA TYR A 788 2.24 -4.36 46.20
C TYR A 788 2.52 -3.26 47.25
N ALA A 789 3.36 -3.53 48.26
CA ALA A 789 3.69 -2.54 49.28
C ALA A 789 4.34 -1.30 48.66
N GLY A 790 3.69 -0.13 48.81
CA GLY A 790 4.16 1.14 48.24
C GLY A 790 3.82 1.35 46.75
N VAL A 791 3.01 0.46 46.15
CA VAL A 791 2.51 0.56 44.76
C VAL A 791 1.01 0.95 44.73
N GLU A 792 0.44 1.28 45.89
CA GLU A 792 -0.99 1.59 46.09
C GLU A 792 -1.49 2.82 45.31
N SER A 793 -0.59 3.72 44.91
CA SER A 793 -0.87 4.95 44.15
C SER A 793 -0.34 4.92 42.72
N ALA A 794 0.01 3.73 42.20
CA ALA A 794 0.55 3.62 40.84
C ALA A 794 -0.44 4.15 39.78
N PRO A 795 0.03 4.93 38.79
CA PRO A 795 -0.81 5.42 37.71
C PRO A 795 -1.35 4.25 36.88
N ASP A 796 -2.46 4.49 36.18
CA ASP A 796 -3.01 3.50 35.28
C ASP A 796 -1.96 3.11 34.21
N PRO A 797 -1.90 1.82 33.83
CA PRO A 797 -0.86 1.30 32.94
C PRO A 797 -0.85 2.05 31.60
N ASP A 798 0.25 2.77 31.31
CA ASP A 798 0.46 3.49 30.04
C ASP A 798 0.69 2.50 28.88
N PRO A 799 -0.22 2.43 27.89
CA PRO A 799 -0.07 1.56 26.73
C PRO A 799 1.23 1.78 25.93
N LEU A 800 1.79 2.99 25.93
CA LEU A 800 3.06 3.29 25.25
C LEU A 800 4.24 2.54 25.87
N ARG A 801 4.25 2.35 27.20
CA ARG A 801 5.29 1.57 27.88
C ARG A 801 5.23 0.10 27.50
N PHE A 802 4.01 -0.47 27.42
CA PHE A 802 3.83 -1.84 26.93
C PHE A 802 4.27 -2.00 25.48
N ALA A 803 3.94 -1.04 24.61
CA ALA A 803 4.39 -1.04 23.22
C ALA A 803 5.92 -1.04 23.13
N ARG A 804 6.60 -0.14 23.86
CA ARG A 804 8.08 -0.08 23.91
C ARG A 804 8.69 -1.36 24.47
N GLN A 805 8.10 -1.96 25.51
CA GLN A 805 8.59 -3.24 26.04
C GLN A 805 8.47 -4.36 25.00
N CYS A 806 7.35 -4.45 24.27
CA CYS A 806 7.18 -5.42 23.19
C CYS A 806 8.22 -5.21 22.07
N LEU A 807 8.45 -3.96 21.67
CA LEU A 807 9.44 -3.60 20.65
C LEU A 807 10.86 -3.94 21.11
N ARG A 808 11.23 -3.63 22.36
CA ARG A 808 12.52 -4.02 22.94
C ARG A 808 12.70 -5.53 22.94
N ARG A 809 11.64 -6.29 23.26
CA ARG A 809 11.69 -7.75 23.35
C ARG A 809 11.77 -8.46 22.01
N TYR A 810 11.00 -8.02 21.03
CA TYR A 810 10.82 -8.74 19.77
C TYR A 810 11.41 -8.04 18.55
N GLY A 811 11.76 -6.75 18.65
CA GLY A 811 12.19 -5.92 17.53
C GLY A 811 11.05 -5.57 16.57
N VAL A 812 10.33 -6.59 16.10
CA VAL A 812 9.11 -6.50 15.28
C VAL A 812 7.92 -7.05 16.08
N VAL A 813 6.90 -6.22 16.27
CA VAL A 813 5.67 -6.56 17.00
C VAL A 813 4.58 -6.93 16.01
N VAL A 814 4.01 -8.12 16.21
CA VAL A 814 2.86 -8.66 15.47
C VAL A 814 1.82 -9.18 16.45
N ARG A 815 0.55 -9.23 16.04
CA ARG A 815 -0.56 -9.62 16.92
C ARG A 815 -0.38 -11.02 17.50
N GLU A 816 0.09 -11.95 16.69
CA GLU A 816 0.25 -13.37 17.03
C GLU A 816 1.22 -13.57 18.21
N LEU A 817 2.23 -12.71 18.35
CA LEU A 817 3.20 -12.76 19.46
C LEU A 817 2.55 -12.49 20.83
N MET A 818 1.41 -11.79 20.86
CA MET A 818 0.69 -11.52 22.11
C MET A 818 0.21 -12.80 22.80
N ALA A 819 0.13 -13.92 22.08
CA ALA A 819 -0.15 -15.23 22.67
C ALA A 819 0.93 -15.71 23.67
N ARG A 820 2.12 -15.11 23.65
CA ARG A 820 3.21 -15.39 24.62
C ARG A 820 3.26 -14.38 25.76
N GLU A 821 2.50 -13.31 25.66
CA GLU A 821 2.44 -12.28 26.68
C GLU A 821 1.44 -12.66 27.77
N THR A 822 1.82 -12.35 29.02
CA THR A 822 0.99 -12.70 30.17
C THR A 822 0.11 -11.53 30.59
N ARG A 823 0.66 -10.32 30.70
CA ARG A 823 -0.07 -9.14 31.16
C ARG A 823 0.05 -8.00 30.15
N MET A 824 -0.74 -8.07 29.08
CA MET A 824 -0.78 -7.04 28.03
C MET A 824 -2.14 -6.35 27.94
N PRO A 825 -2.18 -5.06 27.58
CA PRO A 825 -3.40 -4.42 27.11
C PRO A 825 -4.00 -5.18 25.92
N ARG A 826 -5.31 -5.02 25.71
CA ARG A 826 -5.98 -5.54 24.51
C ARG A 826 -5.25 -5.08 23.25
N TRP A 827 -5.22 -5.93 22.22
CA TRP A 827 -4.45 -5.64 21.00
C TRP A 827 -4.86 -4.30 20.39
N ARG A 828 -6.16 -3.95 20.43
CA ARG A 828 -6.65 -2.64 19.96
C ARG A 828 -6.01 -1.45 20.66
N VAL A 829 -5.79 -1.55 21.97
CA VAL A 829 -5.16 -0.49 22.78
C VAL A 829 -3.66 -0.42 22.47
N LEU A 830 -3.00 -1.57 22.39
CA LEU A 830 -1.58 -1.65 22.03
C LEU A 830 -1.32 -1.15 20.60
N LEU A 831 -2.20 -1.46 19.65
CA LEU A 831 -2.16 -0.99 18.26
C LEU A 831 -2.25 0.54 18.20
N GLY A 832 -3.14 1.16 18.98
CA GLY A 832 -3.21 2.61 19.09
C GLY A 832 -1.91 3.23 19.61
N ALA A 833 -1.29 2.59 20.61
CA ALA A 833 0.01 3.01 21.13
C ALA A 833 1.14 2.86 20.09
N LEU A 834 1.17 1.75 19.35
CA LEU A 834 2.15 1.52 18.27
C LEU A 834 2.01 2.53 17.14
N ARG A 835 0.78 2.87 16.73
CA ARG A 835 0.52 3.94 15.75
C ARG A 835 0.92 5.32 16.26
N THR A 836 0.77 5.56 17.56
CA THR A 836 1.26 6.82 18.18
C THR A 836 2.78 6.90 18.13
N LEU A 837 3.49 5.80 18.39
CA LEU A 837 4.95 5.74 18.25
C LEU A 837 5.39 5.90 16.79
N GLU A 838 4.63 5.34 15.84
CA GLU A 838 4.87 5.51 14.40
C GLU A 838 4.71 6.96 13.97
N ALA A 839 3.63 7.62 14.42
CA ALA A 839 3.40 9.04 14.15
C ALA A 839 4.50 9.95 14.72
N ARG A 840 5.22 9.50 15.77
CA ARG A 840 6.39 10.19 16.33
C ARG A 840 7.69 9.88 15.61
N GLY A 841 7.68 8.95 14.65
CA GLY A 841 8.88 8.45 13.98
C GLY A 841 9.77 7.55 14.85
N GLU A 842 9.29 7.10 16.02
CA GLU A 842 10.03 6.18 16.91
C GLU A 842 10.04 4.74 16.35
N VAL A 843 9.00 4.36 15.58
CA VAL A 843 8.86 3.03 14.97
C VAL A 843 8.34 3.13 13.54
N ARG A 844 8.48 2.04 12.79
CA ARG A 844 7.97 1.92 11.42
C ARG A 844 6.81 0.93 11.37
N GLY A 845 5.68 1.33 10.80
CA GLY A 845 4.57 0.43 10.48
C GLY A 845 4.71 -0.14 9.06
N GLY A 846 4.40 -1.43 8.89
CA GLY A 846 4.53 -2.06 7.58
C GLY A 846 4.26 -3.56 7.59
N ARG A 847 4.66 -4.23 6.51
CA ARG A 847 4.77 -5.70 6.46
C ARG A 847 6.24 -6.07 6.43
N PHE A 848 6.76 -6.52 7.57
CA PHE A 848 8.16 -6.94 7.71
C PHE A 848 8.31 -8.46 7.62
N VAL A 849 7.29 -9.21 8.02
CA VAL A 849 7.26 -10.69 8.04
C VAL A 849 6.09 -11.19 7.20
N GLY A 850 6.36 -12.12 6.28
CA GLY A 850 5.39 -12.70 5.35
C GLY A 850 4.51 -13.75 6.01
N GLY A 851 3.31 -13.97 5.48
CA GLY A 851 2.39 -15.01 5.94
C GLY A 851 1.63 -14.72 7.25
N LEU A 852 1.88 -13.57 7.89
CA LEU A 852 1.18 -13.12 9.10
C LEU A 852 0.14 -12.04 8.78
N VAL A 853 -0.97 -12.02 9.52
CA VAL A 853 -2.12 -11.15 9.23
C VAL A 853 -2.12 -9.94 10.16
N GLY A 854 -2.41 -8.76 9.60
CA GLY A 854 -2.51 -7.51 10.35
C GLY A 854 -1.30 -6.59 10.20
N GLU A 855 -1.38 -5.44 10.86
CA GLU A 855 -0.31 -4.43 10.91
C GLU A 855 0.85 -4.92 11.77
N GLN A 856 2.07 -4.61 11.33
CA GLN A 856 3.31 -4.95 12.04
C GLN A 856 4.09 -3.67 12.28
N PHE A 857 4.79 -3.61 13.41
CA PHE A 857 5.55 -2.43 13.81
C PHE A 857 6.95 -2.84 14.23
N ALA A 858 7.97 -2.11 13.78
CA ALA A 858 9.36 -2.45 14.04
C ALA A 858 10.18 -1.23 14.45
N LEU A 859 11.16 -1.44 15.34
CA LEU A 859 12.22 -0.45 15.58
C LEU A 859 13.08 -0.28 14.31
N PRO A 860 13.57 0.94 13.99
CA PRO A 860 14.46 1.15 12.85
C PRO A 860 15.67 0.21 12.85
N GLU A 861 16.35 0.04 13.99
CA GLU A 861 17.48 -0.89 14.10
C GLU A 861 17.07 -2.37 13.92
N ALA A 862 15.84 -2.74 14.32
CA ALA A 862 15.34 -4.09 14.15
C ALA A 862 15.09 -4.41 12.67
N VAL A 863 14.61 -3.44 11.88
CA VAL A 863 14.44 -3.59 10.43
C VAL A 863 15.78 -3.81 9.74
N GLU A 864 16.82 -3.07 10.11
CA GLU A 864 18.17 -3.23 9.57
C GLU A 864 18.76 -4.60 9.92
N ALA A 865 18.63 -5.00 11.18
CA ALA A 865 19.10 -6.30 11.66
C ALA A 865 18.35 -7.48 11.00
N LEU A 866 17.03 -7.36 10.80
CA LEU A 866 16.21 -8.33 10.09
C LEU A 866 16.66 -8.48 8.62
N ARG A 867 16.93 -7.35 7.94
CA ARG A 867 17.49 -7.34 6.58
C ARG A 867 18.88 -7.97 6.51
N ALA A 868 19.72 -7.74 7.52
CA ALA A 868 21.05 -8.35 7.60
C ALA A 868 21.00 -9.87 7.75
N VAL A 869 19.99 -10.42 8.45
CA VAL A 869 19.77 -11.87 8.55
C VAL A 869 19.42 -12.47 7.19
N ARG A 870 18.53 -11.83 6.42
CA ARG A 870 18.15 -12.27 5.06
C ARG A 870 19.33 -12.29 4.09
N ARG A 871 20.28 -11.35 4.20
CA ARG A 871 21.44 -11.25 3.29
C ARG A 871 22.55 -12.26 3.59
N ARG A 872 22.54 -12.90 4.76
CA ARG A 872 23.59 -13.86 5.13
C ARG A 872 23.36 -15.21 4.44
N PRO A 873 24.41 -15.82 3.87
CA PRO A 873 24.31 -17.18 3.34
C PRO A 873 23.86 -18.16 4.43
N GLU A 874 23.09 -19.17 4.02
CA GLU A 874 22.56 -20.23 4.88
C GLU A 874 23.68 -21.18 5.32
N GLU A 875 24.44 -20.80 6.34
CA GLU A 875 25.24 -21.77 7.10
C GLU A 875 24.30 -22.54 8.04
N PRO A 876 24.24 -23.88 7.99
CA PRO A 876 23.27 -24.66 8.76
C PRO A 876 23.56 -24.56 10.26
N GLU A 877 22.86 -23.65 10.93
CA GLU A 877 23.00 -23.38 12.34
C GLU A 877 21.82 -23.96 13.12
N VAL A 878 22.12 -24.71 14.18
CA VAL A 878 21.11 -25.34 15.03
C VAL A 878 21.06 -24.62 16.37
N VAL A 879 19.91 -24.02 16.69
CA VAL A 879 19.65 -23.34 17.96
C VAL A 879 18.64 -24.16 18.76
N VAL A 880 19.00 -24.50 20.00
CA VAL A 880 18.12 -25.27 20.91
C VAL A 880 17.46 -24.31 21.89
N VAL A 881 16.13 -24.30 21.88
CA VAL A 881 15.30 -23.42 22.71
C VAL A 881 14.49 -24.27 23.69
N ALA A 882 14.45 -23.88 24.97
CA ALA A 882 13.61 -24.58 25.93
C ALA A 882 12.12 -24.38 25.61
N ALA A 883 11.27 -25.39 25.81
CA ALA A 883 9.84 -25.25 25.53
C ALA A 883 9.17 -24.18 26.43
N ALA A 884 9.75 -23.91 27.61
CA ALA A 884 9.34 -22.84 28.52
C ALA A 884 9.78 -21.43 28.08
N ASP A 885 10.62 -21.30 27.05
CA ASP A 885 11.13 -20.02 26.54
C ASP A 885 10.06 -19.23 25.78
N PRO A 886 10.05 -17.88 25.84
CA PRO A 886 9.16 -17.06 25.02
C PRO A 886 9.32 -17.28 23.51
N LEU A 887 10.49 -17.72 23.04
CA LEU A 887 10.73 -18.04 21.63
C LEU A 887 10.24 -19.43 21.20
N ASN A 888 9.51 -20.16 22.05
CA ASN A 888 8.67 -21.26 21.60
C ASN A 888 7.55 -20.69 20.70
N VAL A 889 7.82 -20.48 19.42
CA VAL A 889 6.87 -19.84 18.47
C VAL A 889 6.25 -20.81 17.47
N VAL A 890 6.42 -22.13 17.70
CA VAL A 890 5.82 -23.19 16.89
C VAL A 890 4.30 -23.20 17.04
N GLY A 891 3.58 -23.14 15.93
CA GLY A 891 2.12 -22.98 15.90
C GLY A 891 1.66 -21.57 16.29
N ILE A 892 2.57 -20.58 16.22
CA ILE A 892 2.31 -19.14 16.39
C ILE A 892 2.85 -18.37 15.18
N LEU A 893 4.18 -18.39 14.99
CA LEU A 893 4.85 -17.71 13.87
C LEU A 893 5.22 -18.69 12.75
N VAL A 894 5.67 -19.89 13.13
CA VAL A 894 6.04 -20.95 12.18
C VAL A 894 4.99 -22.08 12.22
N PRO A 895 4.69 -22.72 11.08
CA PRO A 895 3.75 -23.83 11.03
C PRO A 895 4.18 -24.99 11.95
N GLY A 896 3.22 -25.65 12.59
CA GLY A 896 3.46 -26.81 13.44
C GLY A 896 2.44 -26.95 14.58
N ALA A 897 2.40 -28.12 15.21
CA ALA A 897 1.57 -28.33 16.40
C ALA A 897 2.10 -27.49 17.57
N ARG A 898 1.21 -26.80 18.29
CA ARG A 898 1.60 -25.96 19.43
C ARG A 898 2.26 -26.79 20.52
N ILE A 899 3.48 -26.43 20.88
CA ILE A 899 4.27 -27.13 21.91
C ILE A 899 3.94 -26.54 23.29
N PRO A 900 3.52 -27.36 24.27
CA PRO A 900 3.29 -26.92 25.64
C PRO A 900 4.54 -26.27 26.26
N ALA A 901 4.35 -25.19 27.02
CA ALA A 901 5.47 -24.50 27.65
C ALA A 901 5.85 -25.17 28.98
N VAL A 902 6.46 -26.36 28.91
CA VAL A 902 6.82 -27.18 30.07
C VAL A 902 8.35 -27.25 30.18
N GLY A 903 8.89 -27.11 31.40
CA GLY A 903 10.32 -26.96 31.64
C GLY A 903 11.22 -28.20 31.37
N ARG A 904 10.71 -29.30 30.82
CA ARG A 904 11.53 -30.51 30.52
C ARG A 904 11.82 -30.74 29.04
N GLU A 905 11.03 -30.12 28.16
CA GLU A 905 11.16 -30.30 26.72
C GLU A 905 11.96 -29.17 26.08
N VAL A 906 12.62 -29.46 24.96
CA VAL A 906 13.34 -28.49 24.13
C VAL A 906 12.94 -28.63 22.66
N ILE A 907 13.21 -27.58 21.90
CA ILE A 907 12.92 -27.45 20.49
C ILE A 907 14.25 -27.12 19.79
N ALA A 908 14.68 -27.96 18.86
CA ALA A 908 15.82 -27.66 18.00
C ALA A 908 15.32 -26.99 16.72
N PHE A 909 15.78 -25.77 16.47
CA PHE A 909 15.53 -25.05 15.23
C PHE A 909 16.75 -25.17 14.31
N ARG A 910 16.52 -25.52 13.05
CA ARG A 910 17.49 -25.44 11.96
C ARG A 910 17.06 -24.31 11.05
N ASP A 911 17.88 -23.26 10.96
CA ASP A 911 17.60 -22.09 10.13
C ASP A 911 16.22 -21.44 10.38
N GLY A 912 15.81 -21.41 11.66
CA GLY A 912 14.53 -20.84 12.09
C GLY A 912 13.30 -21.74 11.89
N VAL A 913 13.49 -22.95 11.35
CA VAL A 913 12.43 -23.96 11.21
C VAL A 913 12.59 -25.03 12.30
N PRO A 914 11.52 -25.42 13.01
CA PRO A 914 11.60 -26.47 14.02
C PRO A 914 11.92 -27.82 13.36
N ALA A 915 13.03 -28.42 13.73
CA ALA A 915 13.51 -29.71 13.21
C ALA A 915 13.16 -30.87 14.15
N GLU A 916 13.44 -30.71 15.46
CA GLU A 916 13.18 -31.74 16.45
C GLU A 916 12.61 -31.20 17.76
N THR A 917 11.84 -32.03 18.46
CA THR A 917 11.30 -31.76 19.79
C THR A 917 11.46 -32.98 20.70
N GLY A 918 11.60 -32.76 22.00
CA GLY A 918 11.70 -33.83 22.99
C GLY A 918 12.49 -33.43 24.23
N GLU A 919 12.91 -34.41 25.04
CA GLU A 919 13.83 -34.16 26.14
C GLU A 919 15.22 -33.79 25.63
N LEU A 920 15.91 -32.87 26.33
CA LEU A 920 17.20 -32.31 25.89
C LEU A 920 18.24 -33.37 25.51
N GLY A 921 18.36 -34.45 26.31
CA GLY A 921 19.32 -35.52 26.05
C GLY A 921 19.03 -36.31 24.77
N GLU A 922 17.75 -36.53 24.45
CA GLU A 922 17.32 -37.25 23.25
C GLU A 922 17.50 -36.40 21.99
N VAL A 923 17.15 -35.10 22.07
CA VAL A 923 17.31 -34.14 20.95
C VAL A 923 18.79 -33.96 20.63
N LEU A 924 19.66 -33.76 21.64
CA LEU A 924 21.10 -33.66 21.41
C LEU A 924 21.71 -34.95 20.83
N SER A 925 21.19 -36.12 21.23
CA SER A 925 21.63 -37.42 20.71
C SER A 925 21.23 -37.64 19.25
N ARG A 926 20.05 -37.17 18.85
CA ARG A 926 19.56 -37.25 17.46
C ARG A 926 20.28 -36.26 16.54
N LEU A 927 20.43 -35.00 16.97
CA LEU A 927 21.24 -33.99 16.24
C LEU A 927 22.70 -34.40 16.03
N ARG A 928 23.30 -35.13 16.99
CA ARG A 928 24.66 -35.69 16.84
C ARG A 928 24.73 -36.85 15.84
N ARG A 929 23.66 -37.65 15.73
CA ARG A 929 23.55 -38.75 14.76
C ARG A 929 23.32 -38.28 13.33
N GLU A 930 22.75 -37.09 13.14
CA GLU A 930 22.58 -36.49 11.80
C GLU A 930 23.83 -35.76 11.30
N ARG A 931 24.77 -35.41 12.20
CA ARG A 931 26.06 -34.78 11.86
C ARG A 931 27.20 -35.77 11.60
N ALA A 932 27.02 -37.03 11.99
CA ALA A 932 27.96 -38.13 11.77
C ALA A 932 27.50 -38.94 10.56
#